data_AF-A0A6G7YSG1-F1
#
_entry.id   AF-A0A6G7YSG1-F1
#
_cell.length_a   1.000
_cell.length_b   1.000
_cell.length_c   1.000
_cell.angle_alpha   90.00
_cell.angle_beta   90.00
_cell.angle_gamma   90.00
#
_symmetry.space_group_name_H-M   'P 1'
#
loop_
_entity.id
_entity.type
_entity.pdbx_description
1 polymer ?
#
loop_
_entity_poly.entity_id
_entity_poly.type
_entity_poly.pdbx_seq_one_letter_code
_entity_poly.pdbx_strand_id
1 'polypeptide(L)'
;MLIAPNSTRFLDELENAEHCVVFLSLDALRRSLADAGPRLLSKPVVILSDGHSLANDYLVEAVRLHWRFGGKYVLSRVRCEYEAKSGKLQLGHPAHAELQRIATLGGSMVMPLEEALACKDEEHLFVPTIGFAVCIPQHPLTETELEELERACTPSSDDAKELERLAKMGSLGHQHILKLQPQSRWPIANEVERRLQDFDCLLRDLSLRAAELTVEVATKTLRSFDDYQDDLLFRFELADSFLSALSLRGDILLVLNEAMLQKYFDLCRRCSEADSIASNLVVVASKLCQREPGVIPPLFQFLAAHLSPVALNSTFAFCAGELPVSEEHFLALADSMRSFADDTIMALLLTSLIRIKPAWLMKSKVLKRFNRLLSSNQRHVVEAQFGQEILDKIEVSANITDRFRAAVLELDKARALSIIADEAEFTKVDVRKWMDSLRALSNELRELGVRVSDLDGLGLDAANRQLAAIIFSDATAAEQLRVSGLLDDHDAMNAVALNLSGNGEMLDSIIAEKCAASTITPLKIRGNSTLDVFSNACSTATELPQIDGPLVSVIMSAFNPDMSLMEAALSSVSNQTWRNVEIFVVDDASDVDKANQIARLVAKFNQAELIRLSTNAGPYVGRNLALRRAQGEYIAIQDADDWSHPQRFAAQIEYLSRNPAAQVVASEHIRINGAGLVALEGQFEVFGDGPMTSMFRVEVFRDVGDFAAVCSRGDIEMRDRIMAYYGYQAVAHLPLPLVLCFAGSQTLSHRALAEKGPHVRLFRANMARRPDLNSLRRDGVPLRLSHQVQIPVGLRPATTRLA
;
A
#
# COMPACT_ATOMS: atom_id res chain seq x y z
N MET A 1 11.30 18.83 -11.97
CA MET A 1 12.56 19.58 -12.09
C MET A 1 12.23 21.06 -11.93
N LEU A 2 12.89 21.77 -11.00
CA LEU A 2 12.93 23.24 -11.00
C LEU A 2 14.21 23.66 -11.76
N ILE A 3 14.06 24.69 -12.58
CA ILE A 3 15.13 25.29 -13.41
C ILE A 3 16.19 25.90 -12.47
N ALA A 4 17.46 25.82 -12.85
CA ALA A 4 18.58 26.34 -12.06
C ALA A 4 18.47 27.88 -11.84
N PRO A 5 18.96 28.44 -10.71
CA PRO A 5 18.65 29.81 -10.29
C PRO A 5 19.37 30.93 -11.06
N ASN A 6 20.15 30.62 -12.11
CA ASN A 6 21.11 31.56 -12.70
C ASN A 6 20.69 32.22 -14.02
N SER A 7 19.41 32.21 -14.38
CA SER A 7 18.88 33.02 -15.50
C SER A 7 17.83 34.02 -15.02
N THR A 8 18.29 35.17 -14.50
CA THR A 8 17.48 36.31 -14.06
C THR A 8 16.70 37.02 -15.19
N ARG A 9 16.56 36.43 -16.38
CA ARG A 9 15.85 37.02 -17.53
C ARG A 9 14.49 36.39 -17.86
N PHE A 10 14.10 35.28 -17.22
CA PHE A 10 12.91 34.51 -17.63
C PHE A 10 11.74 34.49 -16.63
N LEU A 11 11.89 35.11 -15.46
CA LEU A 11 10.89 35.01 -14.38
C LEU A 11 9.71 35.99 -14.52
N ASP A 12 9.79 37.00 -15.39
CA ASP A 12 8.78 38.06 -15.46
C ASP A 12 7.59 37.73 -16.39
N GLU A 13 7.67 36.67 -17.21
CA GLU A 13 6.64 36.29 -18.20
C GLU A 13 6.13 34.83 -18.06
N LEU A 14 6.46 34.19 -16.93
CA LEU A 14 6.15 32.79 -16.65
C LEU A 14 5.76 32.58 -15.18
N GLU A 15 4.63 31.93 -14.93
CA GLU A 15 4.22 31.48 -13.60
C GLU A 15 4.12 29.95 -13.51
N ASN A 16 4.91 29.33 -12.64
CA ASN A 16 4.92 27.88 -12.41
C ASN A 16 3.99 27.51 -11.24
N ALA A 17 2.81 26.97 -11.53
CA ALA A 17 1.84 26.52 -10.54
C ALA A 17 2.00 25.02 -10.19
N GLU A 18 1.35 24.55 -9.12
CA GLU A 18 1.48 23.16 -8.65
C GLU A 18 1.13 22.13 -9.75
N HIS A 19 0.12 22.41 -10.57
CA HIS A 19 -0.42 21.50 -11.58
C HIS A 19 -0.38 22.02 -13.04
N CYS A 20 0.11 23.24 -13.30
CA CYS A 20 0.26 23.80 -14.64
C CYS A 20 1.40 24.83 -14.71
N VAL A 21 1.78 25.26 -15.91
CA VAL A 21 2.71 26.39 -16.16
C VAL A 21 1.98 27.43 -17.00
N VAL A 22 1.95 28.68 -16.55
CA VAL A 22 1.29 29.80 -17.24
C VAL A 22 2.34 30.68 -17.92
N PHE A 23 2.14 31.01 -19.19
CA PHE A 23 2.92 31.96 -19.97
C PHE A 23 2.07 33.19 -20.27
N LEU A 24 2.65 34.37 -20.16
CA LEU A 24 1.92 35.63 -20.38
C LEU A 24 1.74 36.01 -21.86
N SER A 25 2.38 35.27 -22.78
CA SER A 25 2.17 35.40 -24.22
C SER A 25 2.60 34.15 -24.99
N LEU A 26 2.09 34.00 -26.22
CA LEU A 26 2.50 32.92 -27.13
C LEU A 26 3.99 33.03 -27.49
N ASP A 27 4.52 34.24 -27.57
CA ASP A 27 5.93 34.50 -27.83
C ASP A 27 6.82 34.17 -26.63
N ALA A 28 6.32 34.26 -25.40
CA ALA A 28 7.02 33.76 -24.20
C ALA A 28 7.17 32.23 -24.24
N LEU A 29 6.12 31.51 -24.65
CA LEU A 29 6.18 30.06 -24.84
C LEU A 29 7.16 29.67 -25.97
N ARG A 30 7.08 30.32 -27.14
CA ARG A 30 7.97 30.07 -28.29
C ARG A 30 9.44 30.23 -27.92
N ARG A 31 9.79 31.30 -27.20
CA ARG A 31 11.16 31.54 -26.68
C ARG A 31 11.58 30.46 -25.69
N SER A 32 10.69 30.03 -24.78
CA SER A 32 11.00 28.98 -23.79
C SER A 32 11.20 27.59 -24.40
N LEU A 33 10.58 27.29 -25.54
CA LEU A 33 10.73 26.00 -26.24
C LEU A 33 11.97 25.93 -27.14
N ALA A 34 12.53 27.08 -27.56
CA ALA A 34 13.70 27.15 -28.42
C ALA A 34 15.03 26.83 -27.70
N ASP A 35 15.12 27.11 -26.38
CA ASP A 35 16.38 27.01 -25.61
C ASP A 35 16.55 25.68 -24.83
N ALA A 36 15.50 24.87 -24.68
CA ALA A 36 15.55 23.62 -23.92
C ALA A 36 14.77 22.49 -24.61
N GLY A 37 15.46 21.40 -24.97
CA GLY A 37 14.83 20.17 -25.44
C GLY A 37 13.79 19.60 -24.46
N PRO A 38 13.03 18.55 -24.82
CA PRO A 38 11.60 18.30 -24.50
C PRO A 38 11.25 17.97 -23.03
N ARG A 39 11.90 18.60 -22.05
CA ARG A 39 11.72 18.42 -20.60
C ARG A 39 10.68 19.38 -19.98
N LEU A 40 10.18 20.36 -20.74
CA LEU A 40 9.25 21.40 -20.25
C LEU A 40 7.79 20.95 -20.13
N LEU A 41 7.40 19.81 -20.71
CA LEU A 41 5.99 19.39 -20.82
C LEU A 41 5.62 18.28 -19.84
N SER A 42 6.02 18.42 -18.58
CA SER A 42 5.59 17.50 -17.50
C SER A 42 4.34 17.98 -16.75
N LYS A 43 3.87 19.20 -17.04
CA LYS A 43 2.62 19.80 -16.55
C LYS A 43 1.85 20.47 -17.72
N PRO A 44 0.51 20.57 -17.66
CA PRO A 44 -0.29 21.40 -18.55
C PRO A 44 0.24 22.84 -18.70
N VAL A 45 0.13 23.43 -19.89
CA VAL A 45 0.60 24.80 -20.21
C VAL A 45 -0.59 25.70 -20.57
N VAL A 46 -0.63 26.91 -19.99
CA VAL A 46 -1.66 27.94 -20.25
C VAL A 46 -0.99 29.20 -20.78
N ILE A 47 -1.63 29.88 -21.74
CA ILE A 47 -1.10 31.07 -22.39
C ILE A 47 -2.12 32.19 -22.21
N LEU A 48 -1.71 33.33 -21.68
CA LEU A 48 -2.51 34.54 -21.64
C LEU A 48 -2.07 35.45 -22.77
N SER A 49 -2.96 36.29 -23.32
CA SER A 49 -2.59 37.28 -24.33
C SER A 49 -2.31 38.63 -23.64
N ASP A 50 -1.45 39.44 -24.25
CA ASP A 50 -1.11 40.76 -23.74
C ASP A 50 -2.32 41.71 -23.84
N GLY A 51 -3.09 41.81 -22.74
CA GLY A 51 -4.33 42.59 -22.73
C GLY A 51 -4.55 43.51 -21.52
N HIS A 52 -4.22 43.09 -20.29
CA HIS A 52 -4.36 43.96 -19.10
C HIS A 52 -3.72 43.32 -17.85
N SER A 53 -2.99 44.11 -17.04
CA SER A 53 -2.38 43.61 -15.78
C SER A 53 -3.39 43.12 -14.75
N LEU A 54 -4.56 43.76 -14.65
CA LEU A 54 -5.63 43.39 -13.71
C LEU A 54 -6.43 42.14 -14.14
N ALA A 55 -6.43 41.79 -15.43
CA ALA A 55 -7.11 40.59 -15.94
C ALA A 55 -6.21 39.36 -15.87
N ASN A 56 -4.89 39.54 -16.02
CA ASN A 56 -3.92 38.46 -15.96
C ASN A 56 -3.88 37.82 -14.56
N ASP A 57 -3.79 38.60 -13.48
CA ASP A 57 -3.80 38.04 -12.11
C ASP A 57 -5.09 37.27 -11.80
N TYR A 58 -6.24 37.79 -12.24
CA TYR A 58 -7.55 37.14 -12.10
C TYR A 58 -7.65 35.85 -12.91
N LEU A 59 -7.17 35.83 -14.16
CA LEU A 59 -7.21 34.66 -15.05
C LEU A 59 -6.18 33.60 -14.66
N VAL A 60 -4.98 34.01 -14.24
CA VAL A 60 -3.98 33.14 -13.62
C VAL A 60 -4.59 32.46 -12.41
N GLU A 61 -5.26 33.21 -11.53
CA GLU A 61 -5.90 32.65 -10.35
C GLU A 61 -7.09 31.76 -10.73
N ALA A 62 -7.91 32.12 -11.72
CA ALA A 62 -9.01 31.27 -12.21
C ALA A 62 -8.51 29.93 -12.80
N VAL A 63 -7.39 29.95 -13.51
CA VAL A 63 -6.72 28.76 -14.06
C VAL A 63 -6.09 27.91 -12.96
N ARG A 64 -5.43 28.54 -11.98
CA ARG A 64 -4.93 27.87 -10.77
C ARG A 64 -6.08 27.20 -10.02
N LEU A 65 -7.18 27.91 -9.84
CA LEU A 65 -8.40 27.42 -9.21
C LEU A 65 -9.03 26.25 -10.00
N HIS A 66 -9.14 26.34 -11.33
CA HIS A 66 -9.66 25.28 -12.19
C HIS A 66 -8.93 23.93 -11.99
N TRP A 67 -7.60 23.94 -11.98
CA TRP A 67 -6.81 22.74 -11.75
C TRP A 67 -6.76 22.32 -10.28
N ARG A 68 -6.85 23.28 -9.34
CA ARG A 68 -6.99 23.03 -7.90
C ARG A 68 -8.32 22.35 -7.54
N PHE A 69 -9.34 22.48 -8.40
CA PHE A 69 -10.66 21.83 -8.32
C PHE A 69 -10.81 20.60 -9.22
N GLY A 70 -9.70 19.98 -9.64
CA GLY A 70 -9.71 18.65 -10.23
C GLY A 70 -9.94 18.57 -11.75
N GLY A 71 -9.96 19.70 -12.48
CA GLY A 71 -9.86 19.72 -13.95
C GLY A 71 -10.96 18.96 -14.73
N LYS A 72 -12.15 18.75 -14.15
CA LYS A 72 -13.18 17.84 -14.70
C LYS A 72 -14.32 18.51 -15.49
N TYR A 73 -14.31 19.83 -15.65
CA TYR A 73 -15.23 20.51 -16.57
C TYR A 73 -14.64 20.46 -17.98
N VAL A 74 -15.14 19.53 -18.80
CA VAL A 74 -14.72 19.38 -20.19
C VAL A 74 -15.36 20.49 -21.02
N LEU A 75 -14.58 21.51 -21.38
CA LEU A 75 -14.94 22.46 -22.43
C LEU A 75 -14.64 21.80 -23.78
N SER A 76 -15.59 20.99 -24.28
CA SER A 76 -15.57 20.25 -25.55
C SER A 76 -14.45 19.18 -25.72
N ARG A 77 -14.74 18.09 -26.46
CA ARG A 77 -13.80 16.97 -26.71
C ARG A 77 -13.18 17.06 -28.11
N VAL A 78 -11.85 17.08 -28.19
CA VAL A 78 -11.08 16.76 -29.41
C VAL A 78 -9.89 15.90 -29.00
N ARG A 79 -9.77 14.66 -29.50
CA ARG A 79 -8.66 13.76 -29.13
C ARG A 79 -7.37 14.21 -29.83
N CYS A 80 -6.27 14.45 -29.12
CA CYS A 80 -4.97 14.73 -29.73
C CYS A 80 -3.94 13.68 -29.32
N GLU A 81 -3.15 13.17 -30.26
CA GLU A 81 -2.04 12.24 -29.98
C GLU A 81 -0.74 12.82 -30.56
N TYR A 82 0.29 12.95 -29.71
CA TYR A 82 1.62 13.44 -30.11
C TYR A 82 2.64 12.29 -30.05
N GLU A 83 3.34 12.05 -31.16
CA GLU A 83 4.35 10.99 -31.25
C GLU A 83 5.76 11.57 -31.07
N ALA A 84 6.34 11.36 -29.89
CA ALA A 84 7.61 11.97 -29.47
C ALA A 84 8.83 11.60 -30.34
N LYS A 85 8.79 10.48 -31.08
CA LYS A 85 9.88 10.08 -31.99
C LYS A 85 9.81 10.77 -33.35
N SER A 86 8.64 11.20 -33.80
CA SER A 86 8.43 11.73 -35.16
C SER A 86 8.12 13.24 -35.19
N GLY A 87 7.81 13.85 -34.05
CA GLY A 87 7.52 15.29 -33.95
C GLY A 87 6.15 15.69 -34.51
N LYS A 88 5.24 14.74 -34.68
CA LYS A 88 3.94 14.92 -35.34
C LYS A 88 2.78 14.92 -34.35
N LEU A 89 1.80 15.79 -34.61
CA LEU A 89 0.54 15.93 -33.87
C LEU A 89 -0.61 15.35 -34.72
N GLN A 90 -1.47 14.51 -34.12
CA GLN A 90 -2.63 13.91 -34.76
C GLN A 90 -3.94 14.31 -34.06
N LEU A 91 -4.95 14.76 -34.82
CA LEU A 91 -6.26 15.21 -34.32
C LEU A 91 -7.36 14.14 -34.57
N GLY A 92 -8.18 13.86 -33.56
CA GLY A 92 -9.26 12.88 -33.57
C GLY A 92 -10.64 13.53 -33.67
N HIS A 93 -11.48 12.94 -34.54
CA HIS A 93 -12.79 13.38 -35.04
C HIS A 93 -13.57 14.39 -34.15
N PRO A 94 -13.58 15.69 -34.48
CA PRO A 94 -14.43 16.67 -33.81
C PRO A 94 -15.79 16.80 -34.50
N ALA A 95 -16.86 16.95 -33.72
CA ALA A 95 -18.23 17.15 -34.20
C ALA A 95 -18.57 18.64 -34.51
N HIS A 96 -17.58 19.54 -34.52
CA HIS A 96 -17.77 21.00 -34.65
C HIS A 96 -17.30 21.53 -36.02
N ALA A 97 -18.11 22.39 -36.64
CA ALA A 97 -17.94 22.84 -38.03
C ALA A 97 -16.72 23.75 -38.26
N GLU A 98 -16.24 24.48 -37.25
CA GLU A 98 -15.04 25.34 -37.36
C GLU A 98 -13.74 24.54 -37.37
N LEU A 99 -13.67 23.42 -36.62
CA LEU A 99 -12.50 22.53 -36.61
C LEU A 99 -12.37 21.73 -37.93
N GLN A 100 -13.49 21.48 -38.61
CA GLN A 100 -13.48 20.94 -39.98
C GLN A 100 -12.86 21.92 -41.00
N ARG A 101 -12.94 23.25 -40.77
CA ARG A 101 -12.29 24.25 -41.62
C ARG A 101 -10.77 24.28 -41.45
N ILE A 102 -10.27 24.12 -40.22
CA ILE A 102 -8.82 24.05 -39.96
C ILE A 102 -8.22 22.79 -40.58
N ALA A 103 -8.89 21.64 -40.45
CA ALA A 103 -8.44 20.38 -41.06
C ALA A 103 -8.45 20.39 -42.61
N THR A 104 -9.32 21.19 -43.23
CA THR A 104 -9.41 21.33 -44.70
C THR A 104 -8.36 22.27 -45.28
N LEU A 105 -7.76 23.17 -44.49
CA LEU A 105 -6.68 24.07 -44.95
C LEU A 105 -5.31 23.38 -45.10
N GLY A 106 -5.05 22.30 -44.35
CA GLY A 106 -3.77 21.55 -44.38
C GLY A 106 -3.80 20.19 -45.10
N GLY A 107 -4.96 19.75 -45.61
CA GLY A 107 -5.11 18.51 -46.38
C GLY A 107 -4.84 17.19 -45.64
N SER A 108 -4.50 17.22 -44.34
CA SER A 108 -4.17 16.03 -43.52
C SER A 108 -4.51 16.26 -42.04
N MET A 109 -4.92 15.19 -41.34
CA MET A 109 -5.18 15.19 -39.89
C MET A 109 -3.90 14.93 -39.04
N VAL A 110 -2.72 15.00 -39.68
CA VAL A 110 -1.38 14.82 -39.08
C VAL A 110 -0.46 15.93 -39.58
N MET A 111 0.16 16.72 -38.67
CA MET A 111 1.07 17.81 -39.03
C MET A 111 2.29 17.96 -38.07
N PRO A 112 3.43 18.54 -38.51
CA PRO A 112 4.57 18.90 -37.66
C PRO A 112 4.22 20.00 -36.63
N LEU A 113 4.76 19.90 -35.40
CA LEU A 113 4.47 20.86 -34.32
C LEU A 113 4.85 22.31 -34.66
N GLU A 114 5.94 22.51 -35.40
CA GLU A 114 6.37 23.85 -35.85
C GLU A 114 5.36 24.49 -36.83
N GLU A 115 4.68 23.70 -37.67
CA GLU A 115 3.65 24.21 -38.59
C GLU A 115 2.33 24.53 -37.86
N ALA A 116 1.99 23.76 -36.82
CA ALA A 116 0.85 24.05 -35.94
C ALA A 116 1.05 25.36 -35.16
N LEU A 117 2.29 25.67 -34.78
CA LEU A 117 2.67 26.89 -34.07
C LEU A 117 2.91 28.10 -35.00
N ALA A 118 2.99 27.88 -36.32
CA ALA A 118 3.18 28.91 -37.35
C ALA A 118 1.87 29.44 -37.96
N CYS A 119 0.71 28.95 -37.51
CA CYS A 119 -0.60 29.48 -37.90
C CYS A 119 -0.68 30.98 -37.56
N LYS A 120 -1.04 31.80 -38.56
CA LYS A 120 -1.06 33.27 -38.46
C LYS A 120 -2.41 33.84 -38.03
N ASP A 121 -3.47 33.03 -37.98
CA ASP A 121 -4.77 33.46 -37.48
C ASP A 121 -4.79 33.37 -35.96
N GLU A 122 -4.55 34.50 -35.31
CA GLU A 122 -4.55 34.67 -33.85
C GLU A 122 -5.96 34.60 -33.24
N GLU A 123 -7.01 34.50 -34.06
CA GLU A 123 -8.40 34.59 -33.61
C GLU A 123 -8.93 33.30 -32.97
N HIS A 124 -8.33 32.13 -33.25
CA HIS A 124 -8.87 30.86 -32.77
C HIS A 124 -7.79 29.82 -32.45
N LEU A 125 -7.42 29.69 -31.16
CA LEU A 125 -6.72 28.49 -30.69
C LEU A 125 -7.13 28.03 -29.29
N PHE A 126 -7.80 26.87 -29.24
CA PHE A 126 -8.04 26.02 -28.06
C PHE A 126 -8.05 24.56 -28.51
N VAL A 127 -7.30 23.66 -27.84
CA VAL A 127 -7.51 22.20 -28.01
C VAL A 127 -7.07 21.40 -26.77
N PRO A 128 -7.96 20.61 -26.12
CA PRO A 128 -7.57 19.58 -25.15
C PRO A 128 -7.91 18.14 -25.58
N THR A 129 -6.93 17.23 -25.46
CA THR A 129 -6.98 16.12 -24.47
C THR A 129 -5.62 15.41 -24.40
N ILE A 130 -5.01 15.43 -23.19
CA ILE A 130 -3.62 15.07 -22.85
C ILE A 130 -2.60 15.94 -23.61
N GLY A 131 -2.49 17.19 -23.15
CA GLY A 131 -1.58 18.23 -23.63
C GLY A 131 -2.30 19.41 -24.31
N PHE A 132 -2.09 20.63 -23.79
CA PHE A 132 -2.31 21.98 -24.41
C PHE A 132 -3.78 22.50 -24.43
N ALA A 133 -4.19 23.75 -24.74
CA ALA A 133 -3.76 25.17 -24.48
C ALA A 133 -5.04 26.10 -24.48
N VAL A 134 -5.00 27.32 -23.92
CA VAL A 134 -6.10 28.33 -23.88
C VAL A 134 -5.62 29.67 -24.47
N CYS A 135 -6.46 30.38 -25.25
CA CYS A 135 -6.22 31.73 -25.79
C CYS A 135 -7.45 32.64 -25.54
N ILE A 136 -7.29 33.92 -25.21
CA ILE A 136 -8.40 34.90 -25.03
C ILE A 136 -8.08 36.15 -25.88
N PRO A 137 -9.09 36.76 -26.55
CA PRO A 137 -8.89 37.64 -27.71
C PRO A 137 -8.14 38.95 -27.44
N GLN A 138 -7.66 39.59 -28.51
CA GLN A 138 -6.98 40.90 -28.51
C GLN A 138 -7.86 42.10 -28.10
N HIS A 139 -9.11 41.86 -27.72
CA HIS A 139 -10.06 42.90 -27.32
C HIS A 139 -10.72 42.57 -25.97
N PRO A 140 -11.09 43.60 -25.18
CA PRO A 140 -11.86 43.39 -23.95
C PRO A 140 -13.13 42.61 -24.26
N LEU A 141 -13.37 41.52 -23.53
CA LEU A 141 -14.62 40.78 -23.63
C LEU A 141 -15.79 41.75 -23.42
N THR A 142 -16.71 41.80 -24.37
CA THR A 142 -17.95 42.57 -24.19
C THR A 142 -18.79 41.95 -23.08
N GLU A 143 -19.67 42.74 -22.47
CA GLU A 143 -20.56 42.27 -21.39
C GLU A 143 -21.39 41.05 -21.84
N THR A 144 -21.79 41.02 -23.12
CA THR A 144 -22.50 39.90 -23.75
C THR A 144 -21.62 38.66 -23.94
N GLU A 145 -20.35 38.81 -24.33
CA GLU A 145 -19.42 37.68 -24.47
C GLU A 145 -19.00 37.12 -23.11
N LEU A 146 -18.87 37.98 -22.10
CA LEU A 146 -18.73 37.58 -20.70
C LEU A 146 -19.95 36.79 -20.24
N GLU A 147 -21.18 37.27 -20.50
CA GLU A 147 -22.42 36.56 -20.18
C GLU A 147 -22.58 35.23 -20.95
N GLU A 148 -22.12 35.14 -22.20
CA GLU A 148 -22.15 33.90 -22.99
C GLU A 148 -21.09 32.88 -22.51
N LEU A 149 -19.89 33.34 -22.19
CA LEU A 149 -18.85 32.54 -21.55
C LEU A 149 -19.34 32.05 -20.17
N GLU A 150 -20.02 32.92 -19.42
CA GLU A 150 -20.69 32.60 -18.16
C GLU A 150 -21.80 31.56 -18.38
N ARG A 151 -22.67 31.73 -19.38
CA ARG A 151 -23.72 30.77 -19.75
C ARG A 151 -23.17 29.42 -20.24
N ALA A 152 -22.00 29.40 -20.87
CA ALA A 152 -21.33 28.20 -21.37
C ALA A 152 -20.51 27.48 -20.29
N CYS A 153 -20.00 28.21 -19.30
CA CYS A 153 -19.29 27.67 -18.14
C CYS A 153 -20.22 27.31 -16.97
N THR A 154 -21.45 27.81 -16.98
CA THR A 154 -22.52 27.40 -16.06
C THR A 154 -23.28 26.23 -16.71
N PRO A 155 -23.41 25.07 -16.07
CA PRO A 155 -24.22 24.00 -16.63
C PRO A 155 -25.69 24.45 -16.62
N SER A 156 -26.24 24.78 -17.78
CA SER A 156 -27.69 24.86 -17.95
C SER A 156 -28.24 23.44 -18.04
N SER A 157 -28.29 22.73 -16.92
CA SER A 157 -29.20 21.60 -16.81
C SER A 157 -30.03 21.75 -15.55
N ASP A 158 -31.35 21.70 -15.73
CA ASP A 158 -32.31 21.40 -14.67
C ASP A 158 -32.14 19.96 -14.14
N ASP A 159 -31.09 19.24 -14.57
CA ASP A 159 -30.80 17.87 -14.18
C ASP A 159 -29.98 17.89 -12.89
N ALA A 160 -30.69 17.76 -11.77
CA ALA A 160 -30.12 17.68 -10.42
C ALA A 160 -28.97 16.67 -10.31
N LYS A 161 -28.93 15.63 -11.15
CA LYS A 161 -27.86 14.63 -11.17
C LYS A 161 -26.54 15.17 -11.71
N GLU A 162 -26.57 16.11 -12.65
CA GLU A 162 -25.35 16.68 -13.22
C GLU A 162 -24.75 17.73 -12.26
N LEU A 163 -25.59 18.53 -11.58
CA LEU A 163 -25.15 19.41 -10.47
C LEU A 163 -24.58 18.61 -9.29
N GLU A 164 -25.23 17.50 -8.90
CA GLU A 164 -24.72 16.58 -7.88
C GLU A 164 -23.37 15.96 -8.30
N ARG A 165 -23.21 15.65 -9.59
CA ARG A 165 -21.97 15.12 -10.15
C ARG A 165 -20.84 16.15 -10.15
N LEU A 166 -21.14 17.40 -10.46
CA LEU A 166 -20.19 18.52 -10.44
C LEU A 166 -19.74 18.87 -9.01
N ALA A 167 -20.66 18.84 -8.04
CA ALA A 167 -20.34 18.98 -6.61
C ALA A 167 -19.43 17.84 -6.09
N LYS A 168 -19.59 16.63 -6.63
CA LYS A 168 -18.76 15.45 -6.29
C LYS A 168 -17.41 15.40 -7.01
N MET A 169 -17.19 16.18 -8.07
CA MET A 169 -16.02 16.03 -8.94
C MET A 169 -14.80 16.87 -8.58
N GLY A 170 -14.93 17.78 -7.60
CA GLY A 170 -13.82 18.53 -7.01
C GLY A 170 -14.28 19.06 -5.67
N SER A 171 -14.13 18.25 -4.63
CA SER A 171 -14.51 18.61 -3.27
C SER A 171 -13.68 19.81 -2.81
N LEU A 172 -14.24 20.98 -3.04
CA LEU A 172 -13.81 22.23 -2.46
C LEU A 172 -14.06 22.12 -0.96
N GLY A 173 -13.03 21.86 -0.15
CA GLY A 173 -13.26 21.80 1.29
C GLY A 173 -13.86 23.13 1.78
N HIS A 174 -14.85 23.09 2.65
CA HIS A 174 -15.41 24.19 3.42
C HIS A 174 -14.35 25.20 3.91
N GLN A 175 -13.22 24.73 4.47
CA GLN A 175 -12.08 25.60 4.85
C GLN A 175 -11.55 26.40 3.67
N HIS A 176 -11.49 25.79 2.50
CA HIS A 176 -11.03 26.39 1.26
C HIS A 176 -12.05 27.39 0.72
N ILE A 177 -13.34 27.04 0.75
CA ILE A 177 -14.45 27.94 0.37
C ILE A 177 -14.44 29.22 1.21
N LEU A 178 -14.26 29.10 2.53
CA LEU A 178 -14.21 30.25 3.44
C LEU A 178 -13.04 31.20 3.15
N LYS A 179 -11.87 30.66 2.75
CA LYS A 179 -10.69 31.47 2.40
C LYS A 179 -10.87 32.25 1.10
N LEU A 180 -11.71 31.78 0.18
CA LEU A 180 -11.87 32.36 -1.16
C LEU A 180 -12.65 33.68 -1.20
N GLN A 181 -13.29 34.10 -0.11
CA GLN A 181 -14.18 35.27 -0.07
C GLN A 181 -15.11 35.34 -1.30
N PRO A 182 -15.98 34.32 -1.51
CA PRO A 182 -16.76 34.17 -2.73
C PRO A 182 -17.56 35.44 -3.02
N GLN A 183 -17.38 35.99 -4.22
CA GLN A 183 -18.08 37.20 -4.64
C GLN A 183 -19.50 36.85 -5.11
N SER A 184 -20.46 37.74 -4.85
CA SER A 184 -21.87 37.55 -5.23
C SER A 184 -22.11 37.41 -6.74
N ARG A 185 -21.09 37.68 -7.56
CA ARG A 185 -21.12 37.55 -9.02
C ARG A 185 -20.56 36.22 -9.52
N TRP A 186 -20.14 35.30 -8.65
CA TRP A 186 -19.69 33.99 -9.09
C TRP A 186 -20.87 33.17 -9.63
N PRO A 187 -20.74 32.51 -10.80
CA PRO A 187 -21.79 31.65 -11.36
C PRO A 187 -22.21 30.51 -10.43
N ILE A 188 -21.35 30.17 -9.47
CA ILE A 188 -21.55 29.11 -8.47
C ILE A 188 -21.94 29.64 -7.08
N ALA A 189 -22.18 30.94 -6.90
CA ALA A 189 -22.36 31.56 -5.58
C ALA A 189 -23.49 30.91 -4.75
N ASN A 190 -24.64 30.62 -5.37
CA ASN A 190 -25.77 29.96 -4.69
C ASN A 190 -25.43 28.52 -4.27
N GLU A 191 -24.69 27.79 -5.10
CA GLU A 191 -24.28 26.42 -4.81
C GLU A 191 -23.21 26.39 -3.70
N VAL A 192 -22.30 27.37 -3.71
CA VAL A 192 -21.34 27.60 -2.63
C VAL A 192 -22.07 27.88 -1.31
N GLU A 193 -23.06 28.78 -1.31
CA GLU A 193 -23.84 29.09 -0.11
C GLU A 193 -24.61 27.89 0.41
N ARG A 194 -25.30 27.14 -0.48
CA ARG A 194 -26.01 25.91 -0.11
C ARG A 194 -25.08 24.89 0.53
N ARG A 195 -23.88 24.69 -0.04
CA ARG A 195 -22.90 23.74 0.48
C ARG A 195 -22.32 24.18 1.82
N LEU A 196 -22.13 25.48 2.05
CA LEU A 196 -21.77 26.01 3.37
C LEU A 196 -22.88 25.73 4.40
N GLN A 197 -24.14 25.97 4.05
CA GLN A 197 -25.28 25.70 4.92
C GLN A 197 -25.45 24.20 5.25
N ASP A 198 -25.29 23.33 4.24
CA ASP A 198 -25.35 21.88 4.43
C ASP A 198 -24.21 21.39 5.33
N PHE A 199 -23.00 21.94 5.17
CA PHE A 199 -21.89 21.63 6.05
C PHE A 199 -22.11 22.14 7.48
N ASP A 200 -22.67 23.33 7.67
CA ASP A 200 -23.05 23.84 8.99
C ASP A 200 -24.13 22.97 9.65
N CYS A 201 -25.06 22.41 8.86
CA CYS A 201 -26.00 21.41 9.36
C CYS A 201 -25.27 20.13 9.79
N LEU A 202 -24.34 19.63 8.98
CA LEU A 202 -23.52 18.46 9.35
C LEU A 202 -22.74 18.70 10.63
N LEU A 203 -22.08 19.86 10.79
CA LEU A 203 -21.33 20.19 12.00
C LEU A 203 -22.21 20.20 13.25
N ARG A 204 -23.45 20.70 13.14
CA ARG A 204 -24.43 20.64 14.22
C ARG A 204 -24.80 19.20 14.56
N ASP A 205 -25.12 18.39 13.54
CA ASP A 205 -25.49 16.98 13.73
C ASP A 205 -24.33 16.19 14.38
N LEU A 206 -23.08 16.44 13.98
CA LEU A 206 -21.89 15.79 14.55
C LEU A 206 -21.61 16.19 16.00
N SER A 207 -22.10 17.37 16.42
CA SER A 207 -21.90 17.88 17.78
C SER A 207 -22.95 17.40 18.78
N LEU A 208 -23.98 16.68 18.32
CA LEU A 208 -25.06 16.19 19.16
C LEU A 208 -24.59 15.14 20.17
N ARG A 209 -25.16 15.19 21.37
CA ARG A 209 -24.89 14.19 22.41
C ARG A 209 -25.71 12.93 22.17
N ALA A 210 -25.27 11.82 22.77
CA ALA A 210 -25.95 10.53 22.63
C ALA A 210 -27.45 10.58 22.95
N ALA A 211 -27.88 11.37 23.94
CA ALA A 211 -29.29 11.53 24.33
C ALA A 211 -30.14 12.29 23.30
N GLU A 212 -29.51 13.09 22.44
CA GLU A 212 -30.16 13.94 21.44
C GLU A 212 -30.28 13.25 20.07
N LEU A 213 -29.54 12.15 19.87
CA LEU A 213 -29.57 11.40 18.62
C LEU A 213 -30.93 10.71 18.39
N THR A 214 -31.41 10.79 17.15
CA THR A 214 -32.56 10.04 16.65
C THR A 214 -32.14 9.15 15.48
N VAL A 215 -32.98 8.17 15.10
CA VAL A 215 -32.72 7.29 13.96
C VAL A 215 -32.59 8.08 12.65
N GLU A 216 -33.42 9.11 12.48
CA GLU A 216 -33.42 9.98 11.31
C GLU A 216 -32.11 10.78 11.21
N VAL A 217 -31.71 11.43 12.31
CA VAL A 217 -30.45 12.18 12.37
C VAL A 217 -29.28 11.24 12.11
N ALA A 218 -29.18 10.11 12.82
CA ALA A 218 -28.09 9.17 12.63
C ALA A 218 -27.98 8.68 11.18
N THR A 219 -29.11 8.35 10.55
CA THR A 219 -29.16 7.92 9.15
C THR A 219 -28.71 9.03 8.20
N LYS A 220 -29.21 10.26 8.39
CA LYS A 220 -28.86 11.42 7.57
C LYS A 220 -27.37 11.75 7.69
N THR A 221 -26.87 11.85 8.92
CA THR A 221 -25.47 12.17 9.20
C THR A 221 -24.54 11.11 8.60
N LEU A 222 -24.81 9.81 8.83
CA LEU A 222 -24.03 8.73 8.23
C LEU A 222 -24.00 8.83 6.70
N ARG A 223 -25.11 9.15 6.03
CA ARG A 223 -25.14 9.34 4.57
C ARG A 223 -24.21 10.47 4.12
N SER A 224 -24.22 11.60 4.81
CA SER A 224 -23.42 12.78 4.41
C SER A 224 -21.90 12.63 4.51
N PHE A 225 -21.37 11.62 5.22
CA PHE A 225 -19.91 11.43 5.34
C PHE A 225 -19.19 11.26 3.99
N ASP A 226 -19.85 10.73 2.96
CA ASP A 226 -19.21 10.54 1.65
C ASP A 226 -19.10 11.88 0.90
N ASP A 227 -20.06 12.78 1.13
CA ASP A 227 -20.14 14.08 0.44
C ASP A 227 -19.18 15.12 1.02
N TYR A 228 -18.72 14.92 2.28
CA TYR A 228 -17.87 15.86 3.03
C TYR A 228 -16.57 15.22 3.55
N GLN A 229 -16.10 14.16 2.90
CA GLN A 229 -14.95 13.38 3.39
C GLN A 229 -13.69 14.24 3.59
N ASP A 230 -13.36 15.14 2.65
CA ASP A 230 -12.18 16.01 2.75
C ASP A 230 -12.31 17.03 3.88
N ASP A 231 -13.51 17.55 4.09
CA ASP A 231 -13.78 18.52 5.16
C ASP A 231 -13.67 17.90 6.54
N LEU A 232 -14.10 16.65 6.65
CA LEU A 232 -14.00 15.89 7.87
C LEU A 232 -12.55 15.54 8.22
N LEU A 233 -11.59 15.58 7.27
CA LEU A 233 -10.17 15.46 7.61
C LEU A 233 -9.72 16.58 8.55
N PHE A 234 -10.27 17.80 8.40
CA PHE A 234 -9.97 18.95 9.27
C PHE A 234 -10.80 18.99 10.55
N ARG A 235 -11.83 18.13 10.67
CA ARG A 235 -12.82 18.12 11.77
C ARG A 235 -13.09 16.70 12.28
N PHE A 236 -12.10 15.82 12.22
CA PHE A 236 -12.25 14.41 12.59
C PHE A 236 -12.72 14.22 14.05
N GLU A 237 -12.37 15.15 14.96
CA GLU A 237 -12.79 15.10 16.37
C GLU A 237 -14.32 15.13 16.54
N LEU A 238 -15.03 15.85 15.65
CA LEU A 238 -16.49 15.88 15.65
C LEU A 238 -17.08 14.58 15.10
N ALA A 239 -16.48 14.01 14.06
CA ALA A 239 -16.85 12.69 13.56
C ALA A 239 -16.67 11.61 14.64
N ASP A 240 -15.53 11.62 15.34
CA ASP A 240 -15.23 10.69 16.42
C ASP A 240 -16.23 10.83 17.57
N SER A 241 -16.58 12.06 17.94
CA SER A 241 -17.58 12.34 18.98
C SER A 241 -18.96 11.80 18.61
N PHE A 242 -19.41 12.03 17.38
CA PHE A 242 -20.69 11.52 16.87
C PHE A 242 -20.74 9.99 16.86
N LEU A 243 -19.70 9.34 16.32
CA LEU A 243 -19.64 7.88 16.22
C LEU A 243 -19.58 7.23 17.63
N SER A 244 -18.85 7.85 18.54
CA SER A 244 -18.82 7.47 19.96
C SER A 244 -20.20 7.61 20.61
N ALA A 245 -20.90 8.72 20.38
CA ALA A 245 -22.25 8.95 20.89
C ALA A 245 -23.26 7.93 20.33
N LEU A 246 -23.18 7.61 19.04
CA LEU A 246 -24.02 6.61 18.38
C LEU A 246 -23.74 5.19 18.90
N SER A 247 -22.49 4.87 19.26
CA SER A 247 -22.12 3.57 19.84
C SER A 247 -22.83 3.27 21.17
N LEU A 248 -23.21 4.31 21.92
CA LEU A 248 -23.97 4.20 23.17
C LEU A 248 -25.48 4.01 22.94
N ARG A 249 -25.97 4.21 21.72
CA ARG A 249 -27.39 4.15 21.35
C ARG A 249 -27.72 2.85 20.65
N GLY A 250 -27.67 1.77 21.42
CA GLY A 250 -28.04 0.43 20.96
C GLY A 250 -29.46 0.34 20.39
N ASP A 251 -30.39 1.13 20.92
CA ASP A 251 -31.75 1.27 20.41
C ASP A 251 -31.81 1.82 18.97
N ILE A 252 -30.89 2.71 18.58
CA ILE A 252 -30.76 3.23 17.22
C ILE A 252 -30.03 2.21 16.33
N LEU A 253 -28.89 1.67 16.77
CA LEU A 253 -28.11 0.71 15.98
C LEU A 253 -28.93 -0.53 15.59
N LEU A 254 -29.82 -0.99 16.47
CA LEU A 254 -30.68 -2.14 16.22
C LEU A 254 -31.84 -1.88 15.24
N VAL A 255 -32.05 -0.65 14.77
CA VAL A 255 -33.05 -0.34 13.75
C VAL A 255 -32.45 0.18 12.44
N LEU A 256 -31.18 0.60 12.42
CA LEU A 256 -30.49 0.98 11.19
C LEU A 256 -30.49 -0.17 10.17
N ASN A 257 -30.60 0.15 8.88
CA ASN A 257 -30.49 -0.86 7.84
C ASN A 257 -29.04 -1.34 7.65
N GLU A 258 -28.85 -2.44 6.92
CA GLU A 258 -27.54 -3.04 6.69
C GLU A 258 -26.53 -2.03 6.09
N ALA A 259 -26.93 -1.26 5.07
CA ALA A 259 -26.05 -0.28 4.42
C ALA A 259 -25.52 0.78 5.41
N MET A 260 -26.37 1.29 6.30
CA MET A 260 -25.96 2.27 7.31
C MET A 260 -25.09 1.65 8.40
N LEU A 261 -25.34 0.40 8.79
CA LEU A 261 -24.47 -0.32 9.74
C LEU A 261 -23.09 -0.59 9.16
N GLN A 262 -23.01 -1.04 7.90
CA GLN A 262 -21.74 -1.22 7.21
C GLN A 262 -20.97 0.11 7.13
N LYS A 263 -21.65 1.20 6.74
CA LYS A 263 -21.05 2.53 6.71
C LYS A 263 -20.56 2.99 8.08
N TYR A 264 -21.35 2.76 9.13
CA TYR A 264 -20.98 3.06 10.50
C TYR A 264 -19.70 2.33 10.92
N PHE A 265 -19.60 1.02 10.70
CA PHE A 265 -18.39 0.26 11.03
C PHE A 265 -17.18 0.70 10.20
N ASP A 266 -17.38 1.03 8.93
CA ASP A 266 -16.32 1.51 8.04
C ASP A 266 -15.75 2.85 8.51
N LEU A 267 -16.61 3.75 9.01
CA LEU A 267 -16.20 5.01 9.62
C LEU A 267 -15.51 4.80 10.97
N CYS A 268 -16.06 3.95 11.85
CA CYS A 268 -15.48 3.67 13.18
C CYS A 268 -14.04 3.14 13.10
N ARG A 269 -13.69 2.41 12.03
CA ARG A 269 -12.31 1.93 11.78
C ARG A 269 -11.28 3.04 11.59
N ARG A 270 -11.71 4.29 11.45
CA ARG A 270 -10.85 5.47 11.28
C ARG A 270 -10.80 6.35 12.52
N CYS A 271 -11.63 6.07 13.53
CA CYS A 271 -11.75 6.89 14.71
C CYS A 271 -10.62 6.64 15.71
N SER A 272 -10.20 7.70 16.39
CA SER A 272 -9.27 7.59 17.53
C SER A 272 -9.92 6.87 18.73
N GLU A 273 -11.24 7.01 18.89
CA GLU A 273 -12.05 6.38 19.95
C GLU A 273 -12.53 4.94 19.61
N ALA A 274 -11.96 4.31 18.59
CA ALA A 274 -12.43 3.02 18.07
C ALA A 274 -12.45 1.89 19.14
N ASP A 275 -11.51 1.90 20.09
CA ASP A 275 -11.48 0.94 21.21
C ASP A 275 -12.66 1.11 22.18
N SER A 276 -13.04 2.36 22.45
CA SER A 276 -14.20 2.71 23.28
C SER A 276 -15.50 2.31 22.57
N ILE A 277 -15.61 2.64 21.28
CA ILE A 277 -16.74 2.26 20.42
C ILE A 277 -16.89 0.73 20.39
N ALA A 278 -15.81 -0.02 20.17
CA ALA A 278 -15.85 -1.48 20.14
C ALA A 278 -16.35 -2.06 21.48
N SER A 279 -15.92 -1.47 22.60
CA SER A 279 -16.37 -1.87 23.94
C SER A 279 -17.87 -1.65 24.14
N ASN A 280 -18.42 -0.53 23.65
CA ASN A 280 -19.86 -0.24 23.71
C ASN A 280 -20.68 -1.24 22.88
N LEU A 281 -20.17 -1.61 21.69
CA LEU A 281 -20.85 -2.50 20.76
C LEU A 281 -20.99 -3.95 21.25
N VAL A 282 -20.16 -4.40 22.20
CA VAL A 282 -20.26 -5.75 22.81
C VAL A 282 -21.67 -6.02 23.33
N VAL A 283 -22.32 -5.02 23.92
CA VAL A 283 -23.65 -5.14 24.55
C VAL A 283 -24.75 -5.45 23.53
N VAL A 284 -24.58 -5.01 22.28
CA VAL A 284 -25.57 -5.20 21.21
C VAL A 284 -25.13 -6.23 20.16
N ALA A 285 -23.92 -6.76 20.27
CA ALA A 285 -23.30 -7.62 19.24
C ALA A 285 -24.17 -8.84 18.90
N SER A 286 -24.68 -9.58 19.89
CA SER A 286 -25.54 -10.76 19.62
C SER A 286 -26.83 -10.39 18.88
N LYS A 287 -27.49 -9.30 19.31
CA LYS A 287 -28.70 -8.82 18.65
C LYS A 287 -28.43 -8.37 17.21
N LEU A 288 -27.31 -7.70 16.96
CA LEU A 288 -26.90 -7.34 15.59
C LEU A 288 -26.64 -8.59 14.74
N CYS A 289 -26.04 -9.64 15.32
CA CYS A 289 -25.82 -10.92 14.64
C CYS A 289 -27.10 -11.67 14.28
N GLN A 290 -28.24 -11.31 14.87
CA GLN A 290 -29.54 -11.93 14.58
C GLN A 290 -30.32 -11.18 13.49
N ARG A 291 -29.85 -10.00 13.04
CA ARG A 291 -30.58 -9.17 12.09
C ARG A 291 -30.29 -9.54 10.64
N GLU A 292 -29.08 -9.25 10.18
CA GLU A 292 -28.67 -9.44 8.80
C GLU A 292 -27.31 -10.12 8.76
N PRO A 293 -27.13 -11.20 7.96
CA PRO A 293 -25.90 -11.98 7.97
C PRO A 293 -24.70 -11.16 7.46
N GLY A 294 -24.92 -10.20 6.57
CA GLY A 294 -23.87 -9.33 6.03
C GLY A 294 -23.31 -8.30 7.02
N VAL A 295 -23.98 -8.08 8.16
CA VAL A 295 -23.50 -7.21 9.25
C VAL A 295 -22.48 -7.93 10.15
N ILE A 296 -22.52 -9.27 10.20
CA ILE A 296 -21.67 -10.07 11.11
C ILE A 296 -20.18 -9.91 10.79
N PRO A 297 -19.70 -10.09 9.54
CA PRO A 297 -18.28 -9.92 9.24
C PRO A 297 -17.74 -8.52 9.55
N PRO A 298 -18.36 -7.39 9.11
CA PRO A 298 -17.80 -6.08 9.38
C PRO A 298 -17.81 -5.72 10.88
N LEU A 299 -18.83 -6.17 11.63
CA LEU A 299 -18.88 -6.03 13.09
C LEU A 299 -17.69 -6.75 13.74
N PHE A 300 -17.51 -8.05 13.51
CA PHE A 300 -16.44 -8.80 14.18
C PHE A 300 -15.05 -8.48 13.69
N GLN A 301 -14.89 -8.02 12.44
CA GLN A 301 -13.64 -7.43 11.98
C GLN A 301 -13.30 -6.15 12.76
N PHE A 302 -14.29 -5.29 13.03
CA PHE A 302 -14.10 -4.10 13.85
C PHE A 302 -13.81 -4.46 15.31
N LEU A 303 -14.62 -5.33 15.93
CA LEU A 303 -14.39 -5.79 17.30
C LEU A 303 -13.03 -6.48 17.45
N ALA A 304 -12.62 -7.33 16.51
CA ALA A 304 -11.32 -8.01 16.55
C ALA A 304 -10.13 -7.05 16.36
N ALA A 305 -10.34 -5.91 15.71
CA ALA A 305 -9.31 -4.88 15.60
C ALA A 305 -9.12 -4.08 16.89
N HIS A 306 -10.09 -4.09 17.81
CA HIS A 306 -10.15 -3.10 18.90
C HIS A 306 -10.38 -3.69 20.31
N LEU A 307 -10.83 -4.94 20.42
CA LEU A 307 -11.01 -5.63 21.70
C LEU A 307 -9.78 -6.46 22.08
N SER A 308 -9.55 -6.57 23.39
CA SER A 308 -8.61 -7.57 23.92
C SER A 308 -9.09 -8.99 23.57
N PRO A 309 -8.18 -9.98 23.47
CA PRO A 309 -8.54 -11.37 23.20
C PRO A 309 -9.63 -11.90 24.15
N VAL A 310 -9.56 -11.55 25.44
CA VAL A 310 -10.53 -11.97 26.46
C VAL A 310 -11.93 -11.40 26.19
N ALA A 311 -12.02 -10.10 25.89
CA ALA A 311 -13.30 -9.44 25.59
C ALA A 311 -13.91 -9.93 24.27
N LEU A 312 -13.07 -10.12 23.25
CA LEU A 312 -13.50 -10.65 21.96
C LEU A 312 -14.04 -12.08 22.09
N ASN A 313 -13.30 -12.98 22.75
CA ASN A 313 -13.71 -14.37 22.96
C ASN A 313 -14.98 -14.45 23.81
N SER A 314 -15.15 -13.57 24.79
CA SER A 314 -16.37 -13.49 25.60
C SER A 314 -17.58 -13.04 24.77
N THR A 315 -17.39 -12.06 23.87
CA THR A 315 -18.42 -11.62 22.92
C THR A 315 -18.82 -12.76 21.98
N PHE A 316 -17.83 -13.46 21.44
CA PHE A 316 -18.07 -14.64 20.60
C PHE A 316 -18.79 -15.77 21.36
N ALA A 317 -18.40 -16.06 22.60
CA ALA A 317 -19.05 -17.08 23.43
C ALA A 317 -20.55 -16.76 23.61
N PHE A 318 -20.89 -15.50 23.88
CA PHE A 318 -22.26 -15.05 24.02
C PHE A 318 -23.05 -15.24 22.71
N CYS A 319 -22.48 -14.85 21.57
CA CYS A 319 -23.10 -15.07 20.26
C CYS A 319 -23.23 -16.56 19.87
N ALA A 320 -22.31 -17.43 20.28
CA ALA A 320 -22.43 -18.89 20.06
C ALA A 320 -23.55 -19.52 20.89
N GLY A 321 -23.80 -19.00 22.10
CA GLY A 321 -24.85 -19.50 22.98
C GLY A 321 -26.26 -19.25 22.42
N GLU A 322 -26.46 -18.12 21.77
CA GLU A 322 -27.70 -17.73 21.07
C GLU A 322 -27.61 -18.11 19.59
N LEU A 323 -27.46 -19.41 19.29
CA LEU A 323 -27.17 -19.88 17.93
C LEU A 323 -27.96 -19.14 16.84
N PRO A 324 -27.31 -18.75 15.72
CA PRO A 324 -27.95 -17.89 14.74
C PRO A 324 -29.19 -18.51 14.08
N VAL A 325 -30.14 -17.64 13.70
CA VAL A 325 -31.50 -17.99 13.24
C VAL A 325 -31.49 -18.82 11.96
N SER A 326 -30.52 -18.59 11.06
CA SER A 326 -30.37 -19.29 9.78
C SER A 326 -28.96 -19.84 9.57
N GLU A 327 -28.80 -20.76 8.62
CA GLU A 327 -27.50 -21.32 8.25
C GLU A 327 -26.54 -20.23 7.75
N GLU A 328 -27.04 -19.20 7.07
CA GLU A 328 -26.23 -18.10 6.56
C GLU A 328 -25.60 -17.27 7.68
N HIS A 329 -26.39 -16.91 8.70
CA HIS A 329 -25.87 -16.22 9.88
C HIS A 329 -24.84 -17.07 10.63
N PHE A 330 -25.09 -18.39 10.73
CA PHE A 330 -24.12 -19.31 11.33
C PHE A 330 -22.81 -19.35 10.55
N LEU A 331 -22.86 -19.44 9.23
CA LEU A 331 -21.65 -19.45 8.41
C LEU A 331 -20.86 -18.15 8.57
N ALA A 332 -21.52 -17.00 8.57
CA ALA A 332 -20.88 -15.70 8.77
C ALA A 332 -20.23 -15.56 10.16
N LEU A 333 -20.91 -16.04 11.22
CA LEU A 333 -20.37 -16.07 12.58
C LEU A 333 -19.18 -17.04 12.70
N ALA A 334 -19.34 -18.26 12.19
CA ALA A 334 -18.31 -19.29 12.21
C ALA A 334 -17.05 -18.87 11.42
N ASP A 335 -17.19 -18.20 10.29
CA ASP A 335 -16.07 -17.66 9.52
C ASP A 335 -15.34 -16.53 10.27
N SER A 336 -16.09 -15.70 11.01
CA SER A 336 -15.53 -14.65 11.88
C SER A 336 -14.79 -15.25 13.07
N MET A 337 -15.37 -16.24 13.75
CA MET A 337 -14.74 -16.96 14.87
C MET A 337 -13.49 -17.73 14.43
N ARG A 338 -13.56 -18.42 13.28
CA ARG A 338 -12.40 -19.11 12.70
C ARG A 338 -11.24 -18.15 12.44
N SER A 339 -11.53 -16.89 12.15
CA SER A 339 -10.53 -15.85 11.89
C SER A 339 -9.98 -15.20 13.16
N PHE A 340 -10.77 -15.03 14.22
CA PHE A 340 -10.37 -14.17 15.34
C PHE A 340 -10.55 -14.76 16.75
N ALA A 341 -11.38 -15.79 16.91
CA ALA A 341 -11.58 -16.44 18.20
C ALA A 341 -10.47 -17.45 18.49
N ASP A 342 -10.34 -17.86 19.75
CA ASP A 342 -9.48 -18.99 20.15
C ASP A 342 -10.15 -20.37 19.94
N ASP A 343 -9.37 -21.44 20.02
CA ASP A 343 -9.85 -22.80 19.75
C ASP A 343 -10.91 -23.27 20.76
N THR A 344 -10.89 -22.76 21.98
CA THR A 344 -11.90 -23.06 23.00
C THR A 344 -13.27 -22.54 22.58
N ILE A 345 -13.33 -21.32 22.04
CA ILE A 345 -14.57 -20.75 21.52
C ILE A 345 -15.08 -21.51 20.28
N MET A 346 -14.18 -21.99 19.42
CA MET A 346 -14.60 -22.83 18.28
C MET A 346 -15.14 -24.18 18.73
N ALA A 347 -14.54 -24.80 19.75
CA ALA A 347 -15.08 -26.02 20.36
C ALA A 347 -16.47 -25.76 20.96
N LEU A 348 -16.67 -24.63 21.67
CA LEU A 348 -17.97 -24.23 22.21
C LEU A 348 -19.04 -24.03 21.11
N LEU A 349 -18.67 -23.43 19.98
CA LEU A 349 -19.55 -23.30 18.83
C LEU A 349 -19.96 -24.68 18.29
N LEU A 350 -19.00 -25.62 18.18
CA LEU A 350 -19.28 -26.99 17.75
C LEU A 350 -20.23 -27.71 18.72
N THR A 351 -20.00 -27.58 20.03
CA THR A 351 -20.89 -28.12 21.09
C THR A 351 -22.31 -27.57 20.93
N SER A 352 -22.44 -26.27 20.72
CA SER A 352 -23.74 -25.61 20.58
C SER A 352 -24.46 -26.08 19.31
N LEU A 353 -23.73 -26.20 18.20
CA LEU A 353 -24.24 -26.70 16.93
C LEU A 353 -24.74 -28.14 17.02
N ILE A 354 -23.97 -29.03 17.64
CA ILE A 354 -24.35 -30.44 17.87
C ILE A 354 -25.66 -30.51 18.66
N ARG A 355 -25.80 -29.70 19.71
CA ARG A 355 -26.98 -29.71 20.58
C ARG A 355 -28.24 -29.20 19.89
N ILE A 356 -28.13 -28.12 19.10
CA ILE A 356 -29.31 -27.36 18.64
C ILE A 356 -29.62 -27.60 17.15
N LYS A 357 -28.60 -27.80 16.30
CA LYS A 357 -28.74 -27.98 14.84
C LYS A 357 -27.88 -29.15 14.31
N PRO A 358 -28.00 -30.39 14.85
CA PRO A 358 -27.13 -31.51 14.48
C PRO A 358 -27.14 -31.84 12.98
N ALA A 359 -28.26 -31.63 12.28
CA ALA A 359 -28.38 -31.87 10.85
C ALA A 359 -27.39 -31.06 9.99
N TRP A 360 -26.87 -29.93 10.49
CA TRP A 360 -25.90 -29.11 9.76
C TRP A 360 -24.52 -29.74 9.70
N LEU A 361 -24.20 -30.67 10.60
CA LEU A 361 -22.93 -31.40 10.60
C LEU A 361 -22.78 -32.37 9.42
N MET A 362 -23.86 -32.63 8.68
CA MET A 362 -23.78 -33.40 7.43
C MET A 362 -23.30 -32.55 6.25
N LYS A 363 -23.17 -31.23 6.42
CA LYS A 363 -22.78 -30.31 5.35
C LYS A 363 -21.28 -30.06 5.43
N SER A 364 -20.54 -30.47 4.40
CA SER A 364 -19.09 -30.21 4.28
C SER A 364 -18.75 -28.72 4.46
N LYS A 365 -19.59 -27.81 3.93
CA LYS A 365 -19.42 -26.37 4.15
C LYS A 365 -19.47 -25.97 5.63
N VAL A 366 -20.21 -26.65 6.49
CA VAL A 366 -20.23 -26.35 7.92
C VAL A 366 -19.00 -26.94 8.60
N LEU A 367 -18.72 -28.21 8.35
CA LEU A 367 -17.59 -28.93 8.96
C LEU A 367 -16.24 -28.26 8.71
N LYS A 368 -16.00 -27.75 7.50
CA LYS A 368 -14.71 -27.13 7.15
C LYS A 368 -14.34 -25.90 7.99
N ARG A 369 -15.31 -25.29 8.68
CA ARG A 369 -15.04 -24.16 9.59
C ARG A 369 -14.35 -24.61 10.88
N PHE A 370 -14.43 -25.90 11.21
CA PHE A 370 -13.84 -26.50 12.41
C PHE A 370 -12.48 -27.15 12.18
N ASN A 371 -11.93 -27.11 10.95
CA ASN A 371 -10.66 -27.78 10.60
C ASN A 371 -9.49 -27.44 11.53
N ARG A 372 -9.42 -26.20 12.01
CA ARG A 372 -8.35 -25.79 12.93
C ARG A 372 -8.37 -26.54 14.26
N LEU A 373 -9.52 -27.10 14.67
CA LEU A 373 -9.61 -27.88 15.90
C LEU A 373 -8.78 -29.17 15.82
N LEU A 374 -8.55 -29.72 14.61
CA LEU A 374 -7.79 -30.95 14.39
C LEU A 374 -6.33 -30.85 14.82
N SER A 375 -5.74 -29.65 14.68
CA SER A 375 -4.36 -29.35 15.09
C SER A 375 -4.29 -28.53 16.37
N SER A 376 -5.42 -28.34 17.06
CA SER A 376 -5.50 -27.53 18.28
C SER A 376 -5.33 -28.37 19.55
N ASN A 377 -5.00 -27.70 20.64
CA ASN A 377 -5.05 -28.29 21.97
C ASN A 377 -6.46 -28.73 22.39
N GLN A 378 -7.53 -28.33 21.67
CA GLN A 378 -8.90 -28.76 21.96
C GLN A 378 -9.27 -30.08 21.27
N ARG A 379 -8.41 -30.67 20.44
CA ARG A 379 -8.68 -31.94 19.74
C ARG A 379 -9.15 -33.04 20.70
N HIS A 380 -8.43 -33.26 21.79
CA HIS A 380 -8.74 -34.29 22.78
C HIS A 380 -10.08 -34.04 23.49
N VAL A 381 -10.44 -32.76 23.70
CA VAL A 381 -11.74 -32.38 24.29
C VAL A 381 -12.87 -32.72 23.31
N VAL A 382 -12.70 -32.37 22.04
CA VAL A 382 -13.66 -32.67 20.97
C VAL A 382 -13.81 -34.20 20.80
N GLU A 383 -12.70 -34.94 20.81
CA GLU A 383 -12.70 -36.41 20.73
C GLU A 383 -13.44 -37.04 21.92
N ALA A 384 -13.10 -36.63 23.14
CA ALA A 384 -13.73 -37.17 24.35
C ALA A 384 -15.23 -36.86 24.42
N GLN A 385 -15.66 -35.71 23.91
CA GLN A 385 -17.04 -35.26 23.99
C GLN A 385 -17.91 -35.78 22.84
N PHE A 386 -17.34 -35.98 21.64
CA PHE A 386 -18.11 -36.23 20.42
C PHE A 386 -17.64 -37.46 19.62
N GLY A 387 -16.55 -38.11 20.03
CA GLY A 387 -15.98 -39.29 19.39
C GLY A 387 -15.10 -39.00 18.16
N GLN A 388 -14.30 -39.98 17.75
CA GLN A 388 -13.39 -39.88 16.60
C GLN A 388 -14.12 -39.61 15.27
N GLU A 389 -15.36 -40.09 15.13
CA GLU A 389 -16.15 -39.93 13.90
C GLU A 389 -16.35 -38.46 13.49
N ILE A 390 -16.50 -37.55 14.45
CA ILE A 390 -16.66 -36.12 14.12
C ILE A 390 -15.35 -35.51 13.63
N LEU A 391 -14.22 -35.93 14.20
CA LEU A 391 -12.90 -35.47 13.79
C LEU A 391 -12.58 -35.94 12.38
N ASP A 392 -12.89 -37.19 12.06
CA ASP A 392 -12.71 -37.75 10.72
C ASP A 392 -13.54 -36.97 9.68
N LYS A 393 -14.79 -36.63 10.02
CA LYS A 393 -15.66 -35.80 9.16
C LYS A 393 -15.12 -34.39 8.95
N ILE A 394 -14.54 -33.78 9.98
CA ILE A 394 -13.89 -32.46 9.87
C ILE A 394 -12.64 -32.58 9.00
N GLU A 395 -11.80 -33.59 9.21
CA GLU A 395 -10.56 -33.79 8.45
C GLU A 395 -10.81 -34.00 6.95
N VAL A 396 -11.80 -34.82 6.59
CA VAL A 396 -12.23 -35.02 5.19
C VAL A 396 -12.84 -33.75 4.58
N SER A 397 -13.28 -32.79 5.40
CA SER A 397 -13.81 -31.51 4.91
C SER A 397 -12.73 -30.46 4.63
N ALA A 398 -11.48 -30.68 5.06
CA ALA A 398 -10.35 -29.81 4.74
C ALA A 398 -9.88 -29.99 3.29
N ASN A 399 -9.40 -28.90 2.68
CA ASN A 399 -8.81 -29.03 1.35
C ASN A 399 -7.46 -29.76 1.45
N ILE A 400 -7.09 -30.44 0.37
CA ILE A 400 -5.84 -31.18 0.24
C ILE A 400 -4.59 -30.31 0.52
N THR A 401 -4.62 -29.04 0.11
CA THR A 401 -3.50 -28.09 0.25
C THR A 401 -3.18 -27.74 1.71
N ASP A 402 -4.21 -27.58 2.55
CA ASP A 402 -4.03 -27.24 3.96
C ASP A 402 -3.52 -28.47 4.73
N ARG A 403 -4.04 -29.66 4.39
CA ARG A 403 -3.55 -30.95 4.93
C ARG A 403 -2.07 -31.16 4.59
N PHE A 404 -1.67 -30.92 3.34
CA PHE A 404 -0.27 -31.05 2.92
C PHE A 404 0.64 -30.05 3.63
N ARG A 405 0.24 -28.77 3.71
CA ARG A 405 1.01 -27.75 4.43
C ARG A 405 1.23 -28.14 5.90
N ALA A 406 0.23 -28.71 6.56
CA ALA A 406 0.37 -29.18 7.94
C ALA A 406 1.42 -30.29 8.05
N ALA A 407 1.39 -31.28 7.15
CA ALA A 407 2.39 -32.35 7.13
C ALA A 407 3.83 -31.83 6.87
N VAL A 408 3.98 -30.81 6.02
CA VAL A 408 5.27 -30.15 5.78
C VAL A 408 5.82 -29.47 7.02
N LEU A 409 4.97 -28.73 7.75
CA LEU A 409 5.36 -28.05 8.99
C LEU A 409 5.69 -29.03 10.12
N GLU A 410 5.06 -30.21 10.13
CA GLU A 410 5.34 -31.30 11.07
C GLU A 410 6.56 -32.15 10.69
N LEU A 411 7.18 -31.87 9.53
CA LEU A 411 8.21 -32.68 8.91
C LEU A 411 7.83 -34.16 8.72
N ASP A 412 6.54 -34.45 8.50
CA ASP A 412 6.02 -35.81 8.29
C ASP A 412 5.92 -36.15 6.80
N LYS A 413 6.99 -36.74 6.27
CA LYS A 413 7.07 -37.12 4.86
C LYS A 413 6.03 -38.17 4.48
N ALA A 414 5.77 -39.16 5.34
CA ALA A 414 4.85 -40.25 5.04
C ALA A 414 3.42 -39.73 4.89
N ARG A 415 3.01 -38.84 5.80
CA ARG A 415 1.73 -38.14 5.72
C ARG A 415 1.63 -37.26 4.48
N ALA A 416 2.67 -36.46 4.19
CA ALA A 416 2.70 -35.60 2.99
C ALA A 416 2.52 -36.42 1.70
N LEU A 417 3.23 -37.53 1.54
CA LEU A 417 3.14 -38.43 0.38
C LEU A 417 1.76 -39.11 0.29
N SER A 418 1.17 -39.51 1.42
CA SER A 418 -0.18 -40.10 1.43
C SER A 418 -1.26 -39.12 0.95
N ILE A 419 -1.11 -37.83 1.24
CA ILE A 419 -2.07 -36.79 0.86
C ILE A 419 -2.03 -36.55 -0.65
N ILE A 420 -0.84 -36.51 -1.25
CA ILE A 420 -0.68 -36.29 -2.70
C ILE A 420 -1.03 -37.53 -3.53
N ALA A 421 -1.10 -38.72 -2.93
CA ALA A 421 -1.50 -39.95 -3.63
C ALA A 421 -3.00 -39.98 -4.01
N ASP A 422 -3.83 -39.09 -3.44
CA ASP A 422 -5.26 -38.97 -3.79
C ASP A 422 -5.46 -38.10 -5.05
N GLU A 423 -5.28 -38.72 -6.22
CA GLU A 423 -5.38 -38.05 -7.53
C GLU A 423 -6.74 -37.35 -7.76
N ALA A 424 -7.83 -37.89 -7.20
CA ALA A 424 -9.19 -37.35 -7.38
C ALA A 424 -9.40 -36.01 -6.64
N GLU A 425 -8.66 -35.78 -5.57
CA GLU A 425 -8.65 -34.49 -4.88
C GLU A 425 -7.63 -33.52 -5.48
N PHE A 426 -6.46 -34.01 -5.87
CA PHE A 426 -5.39 -33.16 -6.38
C PHE A 426 -5.71 -32.50 -7.73
N THR A 427 -6.48 -33.17 -8.60
CA THR A 427 -6.95 -32.60 -9.88
C THR A 427 -7.77 -31.31 -9.73
N LYS A 428 -8.25 -30.99 -8.53
CA LYS A 428 -8.99 -29.75 -8.21
C LYS A 428 -8.09 -28.62 -7.68
N VAL A 429 -6.80 -28.88 -7.49
CA VAL A 429 -5.82 -27.93 -6.96
C VAL A 429 -5.30 -27.03 -8.06
N ASP A 430 -5.38 -25.73 -7.83
CA ASP A 430 -4.62 -24.76 -8.61
C ASP A 430 -3.15 -24.85 -8.17
N VAL A 431 -2.36 -25.64 -8.89
CA VAL A 431 -0.95 -25.96 -8.56
C VAL A 431 -0.14 -24.68 -8.42
N ARG A 432 -0.35 -23.70 -9.28
CA ARG A 432 0.38 -22.43 -9.23
C ARG A 432 0.07 -21.66 -7.94
N LYS A 433 -1.20 -21.52 -7.57
CA LYS A 433 -1.56 -20.89 -6.27
C LYS A 433 -1.04 -21.69 -5.08
N TRP A 434 -1.05 -23.01 -5.17
CA TRP A 434 -0.53 -23.87 -4.12
C TRP A 434 1.00 -23.69 -3.96
N MET A 435 1.74 -23.64 -5.05
CA MET A 435 3.19 -23.36 -5.08
C MET A 435 3.52 -21.98 -4.50
N ASP A 436 2.79 -20.92 -4.86
CA ASP A 436 2.97 -19.60 -4.25
C ASP A 436 2.74 -19.64 -2.72
N SER A 437 1.85 -20.51 -2.25
CA SER A 437 1.61 -20.73 -0.83
C SER A 437 2.74 -21.51 -0.13
N LEU A 438 3.48 -22.33 -0.87
CA LEU A 438 4.55 -23.19 -0.36
C LEU A 438 5.94 -22.54 -0.44
N ARG A 439 6.15 -21.50 -1.26
CA ARG A 439 7.47 -20.85 -1.43
C ARG A 439 8.14 -20.40 -0.13
N ALA A 440 7.33 -20.01 0.85
CA ALA A 440 7.77 -19.62 2.20
C ALA A 440 8.34 -20.77 3.04
N LEU A 441 8.02 -22.00 2.65
CA LEU A 441 8.38 -23.25 3.33
C LEU A 441 9.47 -24.01 2.57
N SER A 442 10.24 -23.32 1.71
CA SER A 442 11.27 -23.96 0.89
C SER A 442 12.31 -24.71 1.72
N ASN A 443 12.62 -24.21 2.93
CA ASN A 443 13.57 -24.84 3.85
C ASN A 443 12.99 -26.16 4.40
N GLU A 444 11.75 -26.13 4.89
CA GLU A 444 11.03 -27.30 5.41
C GLU A 444 10.82 -28.35 4.32
N LEU A 445 10.43 -27.93 3.11
CA LEU A 445 10.23 -28.84 1.98
C LEU A 445 11.52 -29.56 1.58
N ARG A 446 12.64 -28.84 1.61
CA ARG A 446 13.96 -29.41 1.39
C ARG A 446 14.34 -30.40 2.49
N GLU A 447 14.12 -30.04 3.76
CA GLU A 447 14.42 -30.91 4.91
C GLU A 447 13.55 -32.18 4.90
N LEU A 448 12.28 -32.03 4.55
CA LEU A 448 11.36 -33.14 4.34
C LEU A 448 11.82 -34.07 3.21
N GLY A 449 12.56 -33.55 2.24
CA GLY A 449 13.09 -34.30 1.11
C GLY A 449 12.01 -34.81 0.16
N VAL A 450 10.93 -34.05 -0.01
CA VAL A 450 9.92 -34.30 -1.06
C VAL A 450 10.52 -33.83 -2.39
N ARG A 451 10.44 -34.69 -3.40
CA ARG A 451 11.02 -34.45 -4.74
C ARG A 451 9.93 -34.18 -5.76
N VAL A 452 10.29 -33.56 -6.88
CA VAL A 452 9.34 -33.35 -7.99
C VAL A 452 8.85 -34.68 -8.55
N SER A 453 9.68 -35.72 -8.52
CA SER A 453 9.29 -37.09 -8.93
C SER A 453 8.15 -37.68 -8.10
N ASP A 454 8.00 -37.23 -6.86
CA ASP A 454 6.91 -37.69 -5.99
C ASP A 454 5.54 -37.15 -6.48
N LEU A 455 5.54 -36.22 -7.45
CA LEU A 455 4.37 -35.62 -8.08
C LEU A 455 4.08 -36.18 -9.50
N ASP A 456 4.86 -37.15 -10.00
CA ASP A 456 4.80 -37.61 -11.41
C ASP A 456 3.43 -38.19 -11.83
N GLY A 457 2.61 -38.67 -10.88
CA GLY A 457 1.24 -39.14 -11.12
C GLY A 457 0.19 -38.03 -11.28
N LEU A 458 0.54 -36.78 -11.00
CA LEU A 458 -0.41 -35.66 -10.88
C LEU A 458 -0.59 -34.85 -12.16
N GLY A 459 0.05 -35.27 -13.26
CA GLY A 459 -0.10 -34.62 -14.57
C GLY A 459 0.47 -33.19 -14.62
N LEU A 460 1.54 -32.91 -13.86
CA LEU A 460 2.21 -31.61 -13.90
C LEU A 460 2.80 -31.32 -15.28
N ASP A 461 2.41 -30.18 -15.86
CA ASP A 461 3.06 -29.61 -17.04
C ASP A 461 4.50 -29.13 -16.74
N ALA A 462 5.23 -28.74 -17.79
CA ALA A 462 6.63 -28.30 -17.66
C ALA A 462 6.79 -27.10 -16.72
N ALA A 463 5.89 -26.11 -16.79
CA ALA A 463 5.95 -24.91 -15.96
C ALA A 463 5.74 -25.22 -14.47
N ASN A 464 4.81 -26.11 -14.13
CA ASN A 464 4.58 -26.52 -12.74
C ASN A 464 5.70 -27.43 -12.22
N ARG A 465 6.29 -28.28 -13.07
CA ARG A 465 7.49 -29.07 -12.70
C ARG A 465 8.68 -28.15 -12.39
N GLN A 466 8.87 -27.10 -13.17
CA GLN A 466 9.89 -26.09 -12.92
C GLN A 466 9.67 -25.36 -11.59
N LEU A 467 8.45 -24.88 -11.33
CA LEU A 467 8.10 -24.23 -10.06
C LEU A 467 8.36 -25.16 -8.87
N ALA A 468 7.94 -26.43 -8.97
CA ALA A 468 8.18 -27.42 -7.93
C ALA A 468 9.69 -27.68 -7.72
N ALA A 469 10.48 -27.76 -8.79
CA ALA A 469 11.93 -27.94 -8.69
C ALA A 469 12.59 -26.79 -7.91
N ILE A 470 12.17 -25.55 -8.16
CA ILE A 470 12.68 -24.38 -7.45
C ILE A 470 12.23 -24.39 -5.98
N ILE A 471 10.93 -24.53 -5.73
CA ILE A 471 10.36 -24.41 -4.37
C ILE A 471 10.82 -25.56 -3.47
N PHE A 472 10.97 -26.78 -4.00
CA PHE A 472 11.45 -27.93 -3.25
C PHE A 472 12.99 -28.00 -3.20
N SER A 473 13.68 -27.08 -3.90
CA SER A 473 15.13 -27.09 -4.05
C SER A 473 15.66 -28.43 -4.62
N ASP A 474 14.95 -29.01 -5.59
CA ASP A 474 15.26 -30.31 -6.19
C ASP A 474 16.24 -30.14 -7.37
N ALA A 475 17.54 -30.18 -7.05
CA ALA A 475 18.61 -30.06 -8.05
C ALA A 475 18.58 -31.16 -9.12
N THR A 476 18.03 -32.34 -8.80
CA THR A 476 17.92 -33.44 -9.78
C THR A 476 16.86 -33.12 -10.81
N ALA A 477 15.69 -32.64 -10.37
CA ALA A 477 14.63 -32.21 -11.26
C ALA A 477 15.07 -31.00 -12.12
N ALA A 478 15.77 -30.04 -11.53
CA ALA A 478 16.33 -28.90 -12.25
C ALA A 478 17.31 -29.34 -13.36
N GLU A 479 18.18 -30.31 -13.08
CA GLU A 479 19.11 -30.85 -14.07
C GLU A 479 18.40 -31.61 -15.20
N GLN A 480 17.32 -32.33 -14.91
CA GLN A 480 16.49 -32.98 -15.94
C GLN A 480 15.79 -31.96 -16.85
N LEU A 481 15.25 -30.88 -16.28
CA LEU A 481 14.67 -29.77 -17.04
C LEU A 481 15.73 -29.10 -17.92
N ARG A 482 16.95 -28.90 -17.40
CA ARG A 482 18.08 -28.38 -18.18
C ARG A 482 18.42 -29.28 -19.38
N VAL A 483 18.59 -30.58 -19.16
CA VAL A 483 18.97 -31.53 -20.23
C VAL A 483 17.89 -31.65 -21.31
N SER A 484 16.62 -31.41 -20.95
CA SER A 484 15.49 -31.42 -21.90
C SER A 484 15.30 -30.10 -22.67
N GLY A 485 16.12 -29.07 -22.43
CA GLY A 485 16.02 -27.77 -23.08
C GLY A 485 14.86 -26.89 -22.57
N LEU A 486 14.25 -27.27 -21.45
CA LEU A 486 13.10 -26.54 -20.87
C LEU A 486 13.52 -25.34 -20.00
N LEU A 487 14.83 -25.08 -19.86
CA LEU A 487 15.39 -23.94 -19.12
C LEU A 487 16.21 -22.99 -20.01
N ASP A 488 16.08 -23.09 -21.33
CA ASP A 488 16.92 -22.36 -22.29
C ASP A 488 16.51 -20.89 -22.48
N ASP A 489 15.28 -20.52 -22.08
CA ASP A 489 14.78 -19.15 -22.20
C ASP A 489 15.44 -18.22 -21.17
N HIS A 490 15.78 -16.99 -21.57
CA HIS A 490 16.48 -16.01 -20.72
C HIS A 490 15.62 -15.34 -19.63
N ASP A 491 14.82 -16.13 -18.91
CA ASP A 491 13.96 -15.66 -17.81
C ASP A 491 14.56 -15.93 -16.41
N ALA A 492 14.05 -15.20 -15.41
CA ALA A 492 14.59 -15.22 -14.06
C ALA A 492 14.32 -16.55 -13.31
N MET A 493 13.25 -17.27 -13.63
CA MET A 493 12.93 -18.56 -13.01
C MET A 493 13.85 -19.66 -13.56
N ASN A 494 14.11 -19.67 -14.87
CA ASN A 494 15.10 -20.53 -15.51
C ASN A 494 16.48 -20.30 -14.90
N ALA A 495 16.87 -19.03 -14.71
CA ALA A 495 18.14 -18.68 -14.08
C ALA A 495 18.27 -19.23 -12.65
N VAL A 496 17.20 -19.20 -11.85
CA VAL A 496 17.20 -19.81 -10.52
C VAL A 496 17.24 -21.34 -10.59
N ALA A 497 16.50 -21.96 -11.50
CA ALA A 497 16.52 -23.41 -11.69
C ALA A 497 17.91 -23.91 -12.12
N LEU A 498 18.57 -23.23 -13.06
CA LEU A 498 19.95 -23.53 -13.46
C LEU A 498 20.94 -23.32 -12.32
N ASN A 499 20.72 -22.29 -11.49
CA ASN A 499 21.57 -22.04 -10.32
C ASN A 499 21.50 -23.22 -9.32
N LEU A 500 20.34 -23.86 -9.16
CA LEU A 500 20.17 -25.05 -8.33
C LEU A 500 20.98 -26.26 -8.82
N SER A 501 21.18 -26.40 -10.14
CA SER A 501 22.05 -27.44 -10.70
C SER A 501 23.53 -27.05 -10.76
N GLY A 502 23.89 -25.90 -10.17
CA GLY A 502 25.27 -25.40 -10.08
C GLY A 502 25.68 -24.45 -11.22
N ASN A 503 24.78 -24.11 -12.15
CA ASN A 503 25.05 -23.14 -13.21
C ASN A 503 24.47 -21.75 -12.86
N GLY A 504 25.31 -20.87 -12.31
CA GLY A 504 24.93 -19.50 -11.95
C GLY A 504 25.16 -18.44 -13.03
N GLU A 505 25.65 -18.78 -14.22
CA GLU A 505 26.06 -17.80 -15.23
C GLU A 505 24.89 -16.94 -15.74
N MET A 506 23.73 -17.58 -15.93
CA MET A 506 22.53 -16.90 -16.40
C MET A 506 21.99 -15.93 -15.35
N LEU A 507 21.95 -16.32 -14.07
CA LEU A 507 21.53 -15.45 -12.98
C LEU A 507 22.46 -14.23 -12.85
N ASP A 508 23.77 -14.46 -12.98
CA ASP A 508 24.75 -13.37 -13.01
C ASP A 508 24.53 -12.42 -14.19
N SER A 509 24.19 -12.94 -15.36
CA SER A 509 23.90 -12.15 -16.56
C SER A 509 22.69 -11.23 -16.34
N ILE A 510 21.60 -11.78 -15.78
CA ILE A 510 20.39 -11.00 -15.46
C ILE A 510 20.69 -9.88 -14.43
N ILE A 511 21.48 -10.19 -13.39
CA ILE A 511 21.88 -9.19 -12.39
C ILE A 511 22.78 -8.12 -13.04
N ALA A 512 23.72 -8.52 -13.90
CA ALA A 512 24.61 -7.58 -14.60
C ALA A 512 23.84 -6.67 -15.56
N GLU A 513 22.83 -7.20 -16.28
CA GLU A 513 21.96 -6.43 -17.17
C GLU A 513 21.21 -5.34 -16.40
N LYS A 514 20.66 -5.65 -15.23
CA LYS A 514 20.02 -4.65 -14.35
C LYS A 514 20.96 -3.52 -13.94
N CYS A 515 22.23 -3.85 -13.69
CA CYS A 515 23.24 -2.86 -13.32
C CYS A 515 23.88 -2.13 -14.51
N ALA A 516 23.68 -2.59 -15.75
CA ALA A 516 24.44 -2.14 -16.92
C ALA A 516 24.31 -0.63 -17.22
N ALA A 517 23.16 -0.01 -16.91
CA ALA A 517 22.93 1.42 -17.08
C ALA A 517 23.39 2.27 -15.88
N SER A 518 24.06 1.66 -14.89
CA SER A 518 24.48 2.29 -13.64
C SER A 518 25.98 2.09 -13.40
N THR A 519 26.51 2.74 -12.36
CA THR A 519 27.88 2.52 -11.87
C THR A 519 27.96 1.42 -10.79
N ILE A 520 26.86 0.68 -10.59
CA ILE A 520 26.76 -0.35 -9.55
C ILE A 520 27.46 -1.62 -10.00
N THR A 521 28.29 -2.15 -9.10
CA THR A 521 28.94 -3.44 -9.31
C THR A 521 27.90 -4.56 -9.24
N PRO A 522 27.76 -5.44 -10.25
CA PRO A 522 26.79 -6.54 -10.19
C PRO A 522 27.07 -7.51 -9.03
N LEU A 523 26.01 -7.94 -8.34
CA LEU A 523 26.10 -8.95 -7.29
C LEU A 523 26.41 -10.34 -7.87
N LYS A 524 27.08 -11.18 -7.07
CA LYS A 524 27.31 -12.60 -7.36
C LYS A 524 26.68 -13.49 -6.29
N ILE A 525 25.75 -14.36 -6.68
CA ILE A 525 25.12 -15.31 -5.76
C ILE A 525 25.95 -16.60 -5.74
N ARG A 526 26.86 -16.73 -4.78
CA ARG A 526 27.81 -17.88 -4.68
C ARG A 526 28.02 -18.31 -3.24
N GLY A 527 27.82 -19.59 -2.96
CA GLY A 527 28.02 -20.14 -1.62
C GLY A 527 27.10 -21.33 -1.34
N ASN A 528 27.36 -22.03 -0.22
CA ASN A 528 26.53 -23.14 0.25
C ASN A 528 25.72 -22.76 1.51
N SER A 529 25.76 -21.48 1.89
CA SER A 529 25.05 -20.88 3.01
C SER A 529 24.75 -19.41 2.72
N THR A 530 23.81 -18.81 3.45
CA THR A 530 23.53 -17.37 3.34
C THR A 530 24.79 -16.52 3.58
N LEU A 531 25.61 -16.88 4.56
CA LEU A 531 26.83 -16.14 4.92
C LEU A 531 27.89 -16.21 3.82
N ASP A 532 28.02 -17.36 3.16
CA ASP A 532 28.92 -17.49 2.00
C ASP A 532 28.47 -16.54 0.89
N VAL A 533 27.16 -16.51 0.60
CA VAL A 533 26.59 -15.60 -0.41
C VAL A 533 26.86 -14.15 -0.04
N PHE A 534 26.61 -13.73 1.21
CA PHE A 534 26.87 -12.36 1.66
C PHE A 534 28.35 -11.99 1.52
N SER A 535 29.26 -12.91 1.88
CA SER A 535 30.70 -12.69 1.80
C SER A 535 31.21 -12.61 0.35
N ASN A 536 30.59 -13.37 -0.56
CA ASN A 536 30.98 -13.43 -1.97
C ASN A 536 30.26 -12.40 -2.86
N ALA A 537 29.20 -11.76 -2.37
CA ALA A 537 28.27 -10.91 -3.12
C ALA A 537 28.96 -9.84 -3.98
N CYS A 538 30.03 -9.23 -3.45
CA CYS A 538 30.86 -8.23 -4.14
C CYS A 538 32.35 -8.59 -4.16
N SER A 539 32.71 -9.88 -4.07
CA SER A 539 34.13 -10.31 -3.96
C SER A 539 35.01 -9.90 -5.15
N THR A 540 34.40 -9.55 -6.29
CA THR A 540 35.08 -9.08 -7.50
C THR A 540 35.18 -7.55 -7.61
N ALA A 541 34.60 -6.79 -6.68
CA ALA A 541 34.68 -5.34 -6.69
C ALA A 541 36.14 -4.90 -6.39
N THR A 542 36.74 -4.17 -7.32
CA THR A 542 37.99 -3.42 -7.07
C THR A 542 37.70 -2.27 -6.10
N GLU A 543 38.72 -1.66 -5.48
CA GLU A 543 38.56 -0.54 -4.52
C GLU A 543 37.53 0.47 -5.01
N LEU A 544 36.34 0.45 -4.40
CA LEU A 544 35.22 1.33 -4.76
C LEU A 544 35.51 2.73 -4.23
N PRO A 545 35.19 3.79 -4.99
CA PRO A 545 35.50 5.16 -4.58
C PRO A 545 34.70 5.53 -3.32
N GLN A 546 35.39 6.14 -2.36
CA GLN A 546 34.75 6.74 -1.19
C GLN A 546 34.09 8.07 -1.58
N ILE A 547 32.89 8.32 -1.04
CA ILE A 547 32.06 9.48 -1.33
C ILE A 547 31.71 10.18 -0.03
N ASP A 548 31.87 11.50 -0.02
CA ASP A 548 31.49 12.38 1.08
C ASP A 548 30.13 13.05 0.82
N GLY A 549 29.43 13.39 1.88
CA GLY A 549 28.20 14.17 1.81
C GLY A 549 27.43 14.21 3.13
N PRO A 550 26.13 14.52 3.09
CA PRO A 550 25.26 14.54 4.26
C PRO A 550 25.31 13.25 5.11
N LEU A 551 25.06 13.42 6.40
CA LEU A 551 25.03 12.30 7.36
C LEU A 551 23.84 11.38 7.06
N VAL A 552 24.10 10.08 7.06
CA VAL A 552 23.07 9.01 6.99
C VAL A 552 22.96 8.36 8.37
N SER A 553 21.75 8.37 8.94
CA SER A 553 21.45 7.58 10.14
C SER A 553 20.88 6.24 9.73
N VAL A 554 21.59 5.16 10.05
CA VAL A 554 21.14 3.79 9.80
C VAL A 554 20.42 3.28 11.03
N ILE A 555 19.21 2.77 10.86
CA ILE A 555 18.44 2.17 11.96
C ILE A 555 18.35 0.67 11.71
N MET A 556 19.06 -0.09 12.55
CA MET A 556 19.07 -1.55 12.54
C MET A 556 18.20 -2.12 13.66
N SER A 557 17.16 -2.88 13.33
CA SER A 557 16.31 -3.53 14.34
C SER A 557 16.74 -4.98 14.59
N ALA A 558 16.82 -5.40 15.86
CA ALA A 558 17.24 -6.74 16.24
C ALA A 558 16.34 -7.30 17.35
N PHE A 559 15.91 -8.55 17.20
CA PHE A 559 15.27 -9.34 18.26
C PHE A 559 15.69 -10.80 18.14
N ASN A 560 16.40 -11.29 19.15
CA ASN A 560 16.99 -12.63 19.15
C ASN A 560 17.71 -13.01 17.83
N PRO A 561 18.59 -12.14 17.28
CA PRO A 561 19.17 -12.34 15.95
C PRO A 561 20.14 -13.54 15.91
N ASP A 562 20.34 -14.09 14.70
CA ASP A 562 21.54 -14.87 14.42
C ASP A 562 22.76 -13.94 14.46
N MET A 563 23.75 -14.26 15.29
CA MET A 563 24.88 -13.36 15.52
C MET A 563 25.81 -13.25 14.33
N SER A 564 25.91 -14.30 13.51
CA SER A 564 26.76 -14.31 12.33
C SER A 564 26.14 -13.46 11.22
N LEU A 565 24.81 -13.59 11.02
CA LEU A 565 24.09 -12.73 10.08
C LEU A 565 24.12 -11.26 10.54
N MET A 566 23.98 -11.00 11.84
CA MET A 566 24.09 -9.65 12.39
C MET A 566 25.47 -9.02 12.22
N GLU A 567 26.54 -9.79 12.41
CA GLU A 567 27.91 -9.31 12.16
C GLU A 567 28.10 -8.97 10.67
N ALA A 568 27.58 -9.80 9.75
CA ALA A 568 27.60 -9.52 8.31
C ALA A 568 26.77 -8.27 7.96
N ALA A 569 25.57 -8.13 8.50
CA ALA A 569 24.67 -6.98 8.31
C ALA A 569 25.34 -5.69 8.78
N LEU A 570 25.85 -5.66 10.01
CA LEU A 570 26.48 -4.48 10.61
C LEU A 570 27.77 -4.10 9.89
N SER A 571 28.56 -5.10 9.46
CA SER A 571 29.74 -4.87 8.63
C SER A 571 29.38 -4.28 7.26
N SER A 572 28.28 -4.73 6.65
CA SER A 572 27.86 -4.25 5.32
C SER A 572 27.44 -2.78 5.31
N VAL A 573 26.75 -2.30 6.35
CA VAL A 573 26.36 -0.89 6.48
C VAL A 573 27.50 -0.01 7.00
N SER A 574 28.47 -0.59 7.72
CA SER A 574 29.66 0.13 8.17
C SER A 574 30.70 0.34 7.06
N ASN A 575 30.71 -0.54 6.05
CA ASN A 575 31.65 -0.52 4.92
C ASN A 575 31.00 0.00 3.62
N GLN A 576 30.17 1.03 3.73
CA GLN A 576 29.58 1.71 2.57
C GLN A 576 30.60 2.63 1.89
N THR A 577 30.43 2.86 0.58
CA THR A 577 31.20 3.89 -0.13
C THR A 577 30.89 5.29 0.38
N TRP A 578 29.68 5.49 0.90
CA TRP A 578 29.27 6.72 1.59
C TRP A 578 29.83 6.74 3.01
N ARG A 579 30.70 7.69 3.34
CA ARG A 579 31.49 7.64 4.59
C ARG A 579 30.79 8.20 5.82
N ASN A 580 29.91 9.18 5.63
CA ASN A 580 29.32 9.93 6.73
C ASN A 580 28.07 9.21 7.25
N VAL A 581 28.28 8.23 8.13
CA VAL A 581 27.25 7.31 8.62
C VAL A 581 27.30 7.19 10.15
N GLU A 582 26.13 7.25 10.79
CA GLU A 582 25.92 6.80 12.16
C GLU A 582 24.94 5.62 12.18
N ILE A 583 25.08 4.70 13.12
CA ILE A 583 24.30 3.46 13.16
C ILE A 583 23.64 3.32 14.53
N PHE A 584 22.32 3.15 14.56
CA PHE A 584 21.56 2.80 15.75
C PHE A 584 21.14 1.34 15.65
N VAL A 585 21.69 0.50 16.52
CA VAL A 585 21.28 -0.89 16.70
C VAL A 585 20.24 -0.94 17.81
N VAL A 586 19.01 -1.31 17.48
CA VAL A 586 17.89 -1.38 18.41
C VAL A 586 17.61 -2.82 18.80
N ASP A 587 17.98 -3.20 20.02
CA ASP A 587 17.64 -4.48 20.63
C ASP A 587 16.21 -4.42 21.23
N ASP A 588 15.26 -5.07 20.56
CA ASP A 588 13.83 -5.14 20.92
C ASP A 588 13.57 -6.19 22.02
N ALA A 589 14.31 -6.06 23.12
CA ALA A 589 14.26 -6.90 24.31
C ALA A 589 14.63 -8.38 24.07
N SER A 590 15.75 -8.62 23.39
CA SER A 590 16.33 -9.97 23.28
C SER A 590 16.66 -10.57 24.65
N ASP A 591 16.73 -11.90 24.68
CA ASP A 591 17.09 -12.69 25.85
C ASP A 591 18.46 -12.27 26.39
N VAL A 592 18.70 -12.43 27.70
CA VAL A 592 19.89 -11.89 28.39
C VAL A 592 21.21 -12.27 27.70
N ASP A 593 21.37 -13.54 27.32
CA ASP A 593 22.58 -14.02 26.65
C ASP A 593 22.78 -13.37 25.29
N LYS A 594 21.69 -13.19 24.54
CA LYS A 594 21.73 -12.58 23.22
C LYS A 594 21.99 -11.08 23.30
N ALA A 595 21.35 -10.37 24.21
CA ALA A 595 21.60 -8.95 24.46
C ALA A 595 23.08 -8.69 24.80
N ASN A 596 23.71 -9.57 25.59
CA ASN A 596 25.14 -9.48 25.89
C ASN A 596 26.03 -9.70 24.65
N GLN A 597 25.64 -10.61 23.75
CA GLN A 597 26.35 -10.83 22.48
C GLN A 597 26.21 -9.62 21.56
N ILE A 598 25.01 -9.05 21.46
CA ILE A 598 24.73 -7.82 20.70
C ILE A 598 25.61 -6.68 21.21
N ALA A 599 25.62 -6.41 22.53
CA ALA A 599 26.42 -5.33 23.10
C ALA A 599 27.92 -5.47 22.80
N ARG A 600 28.47 -6.69 22.89
CA ARG A 600 29.87 -6.97 22.53
C ARG A 600 30.15 -6.76 21.05
N LEU A 601 29.22 -7.13 20.17
CA LEU A 601 29.36 -6.93 18.73
C LEU A 601 29.32 -5.44 18.37
N VAL A 602 28.32 -4.71 18.86
CA VAL A 602 28.15 -3.27 18.57
C VAL A 602 29.37 -2.47 19.04
N ALA A 603 29.95 -2.80 20.19
CA ALA A 603 31.15 -2.14 20.71
C ALA A 603 32.39 -2.25 19.80
N LYS A 604 32.39 -3.12 18.79
CA LYS A 604 33.47 -3.20 17.78
C LYS A 604 33.37 -2.09 16.71
N PHE A 605 32.23 -1.40 16.61
CA PHE A 605 31.95 -0.42 15.56
C PHE A 605 31.81 0.98 16.16
N ASN A 606 32.80 1.84 15.93
CA ASN A 606 32.86 3.18 16.55
C ASN A 606 31.68 4.09 16.18
N GLN A 607 31.08 3.90 15.00
CA GLN A 607 29.92 4.66 14.56
C GLN A 607 28.57 4.06 14.99
N ALA A 608 28.56 3.00 15.82
CA ALA A 608 27.35 2.30 16.21
C ALA A 608 26.98 2.53 17.68
N GLU A 609 25.70 2.83 17.93
CA GLU A 609 25.09 2.96 19.26
C GLU A 609 24.06 1.86 19.47
N LEU A 610 24.08 1.22 20.66
CA LEU A 610 23.07 0.24 21.07
C LEU A 610 21.94 0.92 21.86
N ILE A 611 20.71 0.76 21.40
CA ILE A 611 19.48 1.13 22.10
C ILE A 611 18.76 -0.16 22.51
N ARG A 612 18.50 -0.36 23.80
CA ARG A 612 17.82 -1.56 24.30
C ARG A 612 16.44 -1.24 24.87
N LEU A 613 15.44 -2.01 24.46
CA LEU A 613 14.08 -1.93 24.99
C LEU A 613 13.91 -2.88 26.19
N SER A 614 13.01 -2.53 27.11
CA SER A 614 12.68 -3.34 28.29
C SER A 614 11.70 -4.47 27.98
N THR A 615 10.91 -4.33 26.93
CA THR A 615 9.85 -5.25 26.52
C THR A 615 9.80 -5.30 25.01
N ASN A 616 9.59 -6.50 24.44
CA ASN A 616 9.42 -6.65 23.00
C ASN A 616 8.18 -5.87 22.53
N ALA A 617 8.39 -4.91 21.65
CA ALA A 617 7.37 -4.00 21.13
C ALA A 617 7.26 -4.06 19.60
N GLY A 618 8.08 -4.89 18.95
CA GLY A 618 8.22 -4.96 17.51
C GLY A 618 9.17 -3.90 16.96
N PRO A 619 9.63 -4.08 15.69
CA PRO A 619 10.72 -3.29 15.13
C PRO A 619 10.37 -1.80 15.00
N TYR A 620 9.12 -1.45 14.73
CA TYR A 620 8.74 -0.07 14.44
C TYR A 620 8.73 0.84 15.67
N VAL A 621 8.43 0.31 16.86
CA VAL A 621 8.58 1.06 18.13
C VAL A 621 10.05 1.36 18.39
N GLY A 622 10.91 0.35 18.18
CA GLY A 622 12.35 0.51 18.25
C GLY A 622 12.90 1.52 17.24
N ARG A 623 12.45 1.44 15.98
CA ARG A 623 12.81 2.40 14.92
C ARG A 623 12.42 3.83 15.29
N ASN A 624 11.23 4.05 15.85
CA ASN A 624 10.80 5.37 16.30
C ASN A 624 11.67 5.91 17.44
N LEU A 625 12.16 5.05 18.33
CA LEU A 625 13.08 5.45 19.39
C LEU A 625 14.47 5.84 18.85
N ALA A 626 14.96 5.14 17.82
CA ALA A 626 16.18 5.52 17.12
C ALA A 626 16.00 6.78 16.27
N LEU A 627 14.88 6.94 15.58
CA LEU A 627 14.53 8.14 14.81
C LEU A 627 14.63 9.42 15.64
N ARG A 628 14.20 9.38 16.90
CA ARG A 628 14.32 10.53 17.83
C ARG A 628 15.75 10.89 18.22
N ARG A 629 16.71 9.98 18.03
CA ARG A 629 18.15 10.21 18.28
C ARG A 629 18.94 10.52 17.01
N ALA A 630 18.43 10.11 15.86
CA ALA A 630 19.06 10.28 14.56
C ALA A 630 19.29 11.76 14.21
N GLN A 631 20.47 12.06 13.66
CA GLN A 631 20.90 13.40 13.26
C GLN A 631 21.12 13.53 11.74
N GLY A 632 20.99 12.43 11.01
CA GLY A 632 21.19 12.38 9.57
C GLY A 632 20.12 13.12 8.77
N GLU A 633 20.52 13.68 7.63
CA GLU A 633 19.60 14.23 6.64
C GLU A 633 18.81 13.09 5.96
N TYR A 634 19.42 11.91 5.90
CA TYR A 634 18.82 10.69 5.37
C TYR A 634 18.75 9.62 6.45
N ILE A 635 17.61 8.91 6.50
CA ILE A 635 17.40 7.76 7.37
C ILE A 635 17.36 6.50 6.52
N ALA A 636 18.27 5.56 6.76
CA ALA A 636 18.30 4.26 6.09
C ALA A 636 17.83 3.15 7.02
N ILE A 637 16.94 2.29 6.55
CA ILE A 637 16.48 1.12 7.30
C ILE A 637 17.36 -0.09 6.99
N GLN A 638 17.68 -0.86 8.03
CA GLN A 638 18.43 -2.11 7.92
C GLN A 638 17.83 -3.17 8.85
N ASP A 639 17.68 -4.39 8.38
CA ASP A 639 17.37 -5.53 9.25
C ASP A 639 18.66 -6.28 9.63
N ALA A 640 18.68 -6.85 10.82
CA ALA A 640 19.89 -7.46 11.41
C ALA A 640 20.29 -8.79 10.76
N ASP A 641 19.48 -9.33 9.85
CA ASP A 641 19.74 -10.57 9.11
C ASP A 641 19.96 -10.34 7.60
N ASP A 642 19.95 -9.07 7.17
CA ASP A 642 20.09 -8.67 5.77
C ASP A 642 21.46 -8.04 5.49
N TRP A 643 21.93 -8.14 4.25
CA TRP A 643 23.20 -7.56 3.81
C TRP A 643 22.98 -6.43 2.80
N SER A 644 23.66 -5.30 3.00
CA SER A 644 23.61 -4.12 2.12
C SER A 644 24.79 -4.05 1.17
N HIS A 645 24.51 -3.82 -0.11
CA HIS A 645 25.55 -3.56 -1.10
C HIS A 645 26.39 -2.32 -0.70
N PRO A 646 27.73 -2.35 -0.84
CA PRO A 646 28.60 -1.21 -0.53
C PRO A 646 28.23 0.13 -1.19
N GLN A 647 27.55 0.13 -2.35
CA GLN A 647 27.17 1.32 -3.10
C GLN A 647 25.72 1.75 -2.83
N ARG A 648 25.01 1.09 -1.90
CA ARG A 648 23.57 1.31 -1.64
C ARG A 648 23.28 2.76 -1.30
N PHE A 649 23.96 3.32 -0.29
CA PHE A 649 23.64 4.67 0.18
C PHE A 649 23.95 5.73 -0.87
N ALA A 650 25.09 5.62 -1.56
CA ALA A 650 25.44 6.53 -2.64
C ALA A 650 24.39 6.52 -3.76
N ALA A 651 23.92 5.34 -4.18
CA ALA A 651 22.91 5.20 -5.22
C ALA A 651 21.55 5.81 -4.82
N GLN A 652 21.13 5.56 -3.58
CA GLN A 652 19.87 6.09 -3.05
C GLN A 652 19.91 7.62 -2.90
N ILE A 653 21.01 8.18 -2.39
CA ILE A 653 21.19 9.63 -2.25
C ILE A 653 21.30 10.32 -3.61
N GLU A 654 22.02 9.73 -4.57
CA GLU A 654 22.08 10.24 -5.94
C GLU A 654 20.67 10.31 -6.56
N TYR A 655 19.85 9.28 -6.34
CA TYR A 655 18.46 9.30 -6.79
C TYR A 655 17.65 10.41 -6.11
N LEU A 656 17.67 10.48 -4.78
CA LEU A 656 16.90 11.48 -4.01
C LEU A 656 17.32 12.92 -4.36
N SER A 657 18.61 13.18 -4.55
CA SER A 657 19.14 14.50 -4.91
C SER A 657 18.67 14.96 -6.30
N ARG A 658 18.58 14.03 -7.27
CA ARG A 658 18.06 14.32 -8.62
C ARG A 658 16.54 14.42 -8.68
N ASN A 659 15.85 13.89 -7.68
CA ASN A 659 14.39 13.84 -7.63
C ASN A 659 13.85 14.48 -6.34
N PRO A 660 13.81 15.82 -6.24
CA PRO A 660 13.35 16.52 -5.03
C PRO A 660 11.91 16.19 -4.60
N ALA A 661 11.07 15.68 -5.52
CA ALA A 661 9.72 15.25 -5.20
C ALA A 661 9.69 13.92 -4.40
N ALA A 662 10.73 13.09 -4.54
CA ALA A 662 10.85 11.82 -3.82
C ALA A 662 11.24 12.08 -2.36
N GLN A 663 10.43 11.55 -1.45
CA GLN A 663 10.65 11.60 0.00
C GLN A 663 11.27 10.30 0.52
N VAL A 664 11.04 9.20 -0.19
CA VAL A 664 11.61 7.90 0.11
C VAL A 664 12.00 7.18 -1.19
N VAL A 665 13.11 6.46 -1.15
CA VAL A 665 13.52 5.54 -2.22
C VAL A 665 13.79 4.16 -1.63
N ALA A 666 13.15 3.13 -2.18
CA ALA A 666 13.47 1.73 -1.93
C ALA A 666 14.28 1.18 -3.11
N SER A 667 15.12 0.19 -2.88
CA SER A 667 15.82 -0.59 -3.90
C SER A 667 15.28 -2.02 -3.97
N GLU A 668 15.50 -2.67 -5.11
CA GLU A 668 15.25 -4.11 -5.22
C GLU A 668 16.11 -4.91 -4.23
N HIS A 669 15.59 -6.07 -3.84
CA HIS A 669 16.31 -7.05 -3.04
C HIS A 669 16.21 -8.45 -3.65
N ILE A 670 17.16 -9.32 -3.28
CA ILE A 670 17.13 -10.74 -3.61
C ILE A 670 17.09 -11.53 -2.30
N ARG A 671 16.14 -12.46 -2.20
CA ARG A 671 16.00 -13.32 -1.01
C ARG A 671 16.91 -14.54 -1.10
N ILE A 672 17.66 -14.79 -0.03
CA ILE A 672 18.61 -15.90 0.09
C ILE A 672 18.22 -16.76 1.28
N ASN A 673 17.92 -18.03 1.04
CA ASN A 673 17.58 -18.96 2.13
C ASN A 673 18.83 -19.44 2.88
N GLY A 674 18.62 -20.21 3.97
CA GLY A 674 19.70 -20.69 4.84
C GLY A 674 20.82 -21.48 4.13
N ALA A 675 20.52 -22.07 2.98
CA ALA A 675 21.47 -22.83 2.20
C ALA A 675 22.14 -22.03 1.06
N GLY A 676 21.97 -20.70 1.04
CA GLY A 676 22.57 -19.85 0.01
C GLY A 676 21.83 -19.84 -1.33
N LEU A 677 20.62 -20.40 -1.39
CA LEU A 677 19.82 -20.45 -2.63
C LEU A 677 18.84 -19.28 -2.71
N VAL A 678 18.51 -18.85 -3.93
CA VAL A 678 17.50 -17.82 -4.17
C VAL A 678 16.12 -18.35 -3.78
N ALA A 679 15.43 -17.63 -2.89
CA ALA A 679 14.03 -17.87 -2.58
C ALA A 679 13.15 -16.90 -3.37
N LEU A 680 12.10 -17.41 -4.03
CA LEU A 680 11.23 -16.58 -4.87
C LEU A 680 10.31 -15.67 -4.05
N GLU A 681 10.11 -14.46 -4.56
CA GLU A 681 9.10 -13.52 -4.09
C GLU A 681 7.69 -13.91 -4.56
N GLY A 682 6.69 -13.14 -4.12
CA GLY A 682 5.32 -13.31 -4.59
C GLY A 682 5.25 -13.18 -6.12
N GLN A 683 4.36 -13.95 -6.75
CA GLN A 683 4.28 -14.08 -8.22
C GLN A 683 5.51 -14.73 -8.87
N PHE A 684 6.38 -15.38 -8.09
CA PHE A 684 7.58 -16.10 -8.56
C PHE A 684 8.70 -15.22 -9.10
N GLU A 685 8.76 -13.97 -8.63
CA GLU A 685 9.80 -13.03 -8.99
C GLU A 685 11.11 -13.29 -8.21
N VAL A 686 12.25 -12.95 -8.82
CA VAL A 686 13.57 -13.00 -8.15
C VAL A 686 13.85 -11.70 -7.39
N PHE A 687 13.40 -10.58 -7.95
CA PHE A 687 13.66 -9.24 -7.43
C PHE A 687 12.41 -8.71 -6.72
N GLY A 688 12.51 -8.47 -5.42
CA GLY A 688 11.41 -7.89 -4.64
C GLY A 688 11.53 -6.37 -4.51
N ASP A 689 10.39 -5.68 -4.41
CA ASP A 689 10.29 -4.21 -4.34
C ASP A 689 10.83 -3.57 -3.04
N GLY A 690 11.00 -4.41 -2.02
CA GLY A 690 11.83 -4.17 -0.85
C GLY A 690 11.52 -2.93 0.00
N PRO A 691 10.32 -2.78 0.60
CA PRO A 691 10.05 -1.69 1.54
C PRO A 691 11.10 -1.56 2.67
N MET A 692 11.71 -2.66 3.11
CA MET A 692 12.75 -2.67 4.15
C MET A 692 14.12 -2.14 3.68
N THR A 693 14.32 -1.89 2.39
CA THR A 693 15.52 -1.23 1.85
C THR A 693 15.40 0.30 1.83
N SER A 694 14.28 0.85 2.31
CA SER A 694 13.95 2.26 2.17
C SER A 694 14.99 3.19 2.80
N MET A 695 15.31 4.26 2.06
CA MET A 695 15.98 5.45 2.55
C MET A 695 15.03 6.65 2.47
N PHE A 696 14.86 7.36 3.58
CA PHE A 696 13.95 8.49 3.74
C PHE A 696 14.72 9.80 3.86
N ARG A 697 14.15 10.90 3.34
CA ARG A 697 14.50 12.25 3.79
C ARG A 697 13.97 12.45 5.21
N VAL A 698 14.79 12.98 6.12
CA VAL A 698 14.36 13.17 7.52
C VAL A 698 13.13 14.07 7.66
N GLU A 699 12.96 15.04 6.76
CA GLU A 699 11.82 15.98 6.77
C GLU A 699 10.46 15.29 6.64
N VAL A 700 10.39 14.12 5.99
CA VAL A 700 9.13 13.39 5.80
C VAL A 700 8.47 13.05 7.14
N PHE A 701 9.27 12.72 8.16
CA PHE A 701 8.76 12.34 9.48
C PHE A 701 8.12 13.51 10.23
N ARG A 702 8.51 14.76 9.93
CA ARG A 702 7.85 15.96 10.48
C ARG A 702 6.43 16.10 9.95
N ASP A 703 6.24 15.81 8.67
CA ASP A 703 4.99 16.12 7.97
C ASP A 703 4.00 14.94 8.04
N VAL A 704 4.46 13.68 8.00
CA VAL A 704 3.59 12.49 8.04
C VAL A 704 3.68 11.68 9.34
N GLY A 705 4.58 12.05 10.24
CA GLY A 705 4.82 11.35 11.51
C GLY A 705 5.69 10.09 11.39
N ASP A 706 6.11 9.60 12.56
CA ASP A 706 6.90 8.37 12.78
C ASP A 706 6.18 7.10 12.30
N PHE A 707 6.89 5.99 12.11
CA PHE A 707 6.28 4.71 11.71
C PHE A 707 5.10 4.33 12.61
N ALA A 708 4.04 3.73 12.05
CA ALA A 708 2.97 3.17 12.86
C ALA A 708 3.54 2.21 13.93
N ALA A 709 3.08 2.33 15.17
CA ALA A 709 3.48 1.47 16.28
C ALA A 709 2.83 0.08 16.14
N VAL A 710 3.32 -0.71 15.18
CA VAL A 710 2.83 -2.03 14.80
C VAL A 710 3.95 -3.05 14.92
N CYS A 711 3.64 -4.33 15.16
CA CYS A 711 4.66 -5.37 15.24
C CYS A 711 5.12 -5.90 13.86
N SER A 712 4.47 -5.52 12.76
CA SER A 712 4.82 -5.94 11.39
C SER A 712 4.20 -4.99 10.36
N ARG A 713 4.78 -4.88 9.16
CA ARG A 713 4.24 -4.11 8.01
C ARG A 713 4.15 -2.58 8.20
N GLY A 714 4.83 -2.01 9.20
CA GLY A 714 4.88 -0.56 9.41
C GLY A 714 5.61 0.21 8.31
N ASP A 715 6.51 -0.45 7.56
CA ASP A 715 7.20 0.08 6.38
C ASP A 715 6.25 0.29 5.21
N ILE A 716 5.37 -0.68 4.96
CA ILE A 716 4.30 -0.60 3.98
C ILE A 716 3.30 0.50 4.38
N GLU A 717 2.91 0.54 5.66
CA GLU A 717 2.03 1.61 6.15
C GLU A 717 2.64 3.00 5.95
N MET A 718 3.92 3.17 6.25
CA MET A 718 4.64 4.44 6.08
C MET A 718 4.67 4.85 4.60
N ARG A 719 5.00 3.93 3.68
CA ARG A 719 4.98 4.20 2.23
C ARG A 719 3.59 4.61 1.77
N ASP A 720 2.56 3.85 2.13
CA ASP A 720 1.15 4.17 1.82
C ASP A 720 0.76 5.55 2.35
N ARG A 721 1.19 5.90 3.58
CA ARG A 721 0.91 7.19 4.19
C ARG A 721 1.59 8.35 3.45
N ILE A 722 2.86 8.17 3.07
CA ILE A 722 3.61 9.14 2.27
C ILE A 722 2.90 9.35 0.92
N MET A 723 2.49 8.27 0.24
CA MET A 723 1.76 8.37 -1.03
C MET A 723 0.42 9.08 -0.88
N ALA A 724 -0.31 8.83 0.21
CA ALA A 724 -1.58 9.49 0.47
C ALA A 724 -1.44 11.00 0.75
N TYR A 725 -0.30 11.45 1.29
CA TYR A 725 -0.08 12.85 1.66
C TYR A 725 0.64 13.67 0.58
N TYR A 726 1.66 13.09 -0.07
CA TYR A 726 2.47 13.76 -1.09
C TYR A 726 2.12 13.35 -2.52
N GLY A 727 1.45 12.21 -2.72
CA GLY A 727 1.25 11.58 -4.03
C GLY A 727 2.27 10.47 -4.33
N TYR A 728 1.97 9.66 -5.36
CA TYR A 728 2.77 8.48 -5.74
C TYR A 728 4.24 8.79 -6.06
N GLN A 729 4.52 9.98 -6.61
CA GLN A 729 5.88 10.42 -6.96
C GLN A 729 6.81 10.59 -5.75
N ALA A 730 6.26 10.64 -4.53
CA ALA A 730 7.04 10.74 -3.30
C ALA A 730 7.70 9.43 -2.88
N VAL A 731 7.22 8.29 -3.41
CA VAL A 731 7.77 6.97 -3.15
C VAL A 731 8.42 6.46 -4.43
N ALA A 732 9.75 6.44 -4.44
CA ALA A 732 10.52 5.96 -5.56
C ALA A 732 10.97 4.51 -5.36
N HIS A 733 11.12 3.81 -6.49
CA HIS A 733 11.72 2.50 -6.54
C HIS A 733 12.92 2.53 -7.49
N LEU A 734 14.07 2.15 -6.95
CA LEU A 734 15.33 2.05 -7.66
C LEU A 734 15.47 0.59 -8.14
N PRO A 735 15.43 0.32 -9.46
CA PRO A 735 15.43 -1.04 -10.01
C PRO A 735 16.84 -1.66 -10.00
N LEU A 736 17.50 -1.61 -8.84
CA LEU A 736 18.86 -2.09 -8.61
C LEU A 736 18.85 -3.03 -7.39
N PRO A 737 19.39 -4.26 -7.51
CA PRO A 737 19.42 -5.22 -6.41
C PRO A 737 20.51 -4.84 -5.41
N LEU A 738 20.19 -3.95 -4.47
CA LEU A 738 21.18 -3.38 -3.54
C LEU A 738 21.14 -4.00 -2.14
N VAL A 739 20.27 -4.98 -1.90
CA VAL A 739 20.16 -5.70 -0.63
C VAL A 739 19.96 -7.18 -0.89
N LEU A 740 20.64 -8.02 -0.11
CA LEU A 740 20.38 -9.44 -0.02
C LEU A 740 19.63 -9.69 1.29
N CYS A 741 18.43 -10.24 1.20
CA CYS A 741 17.58 -10.48 2.37
C CYS A 741 17.60 -11.94 2.79
N PHE A 742 17.70 -12.22 4.09
CA PHE A 742 17.59 -13.59 4.57
C PHE A 742 16.15 -14.10 4.44
N ALA A 743 16.00 -15.33 3.95
CA ALA A 743 14.72 -16.00 3.80
C ALA A 743 14.61 -17.22 4.71
N GLY A 744 13.66 -17.16 5.64
CA GLY A 744 13.30 -18.28 6.50
C GLY A 744 11.86 -18.20 7.00
N SER A 745 11.28 -19.35 7.32
CA SER A 745 9.92 -19.48 7.87
C SER A 745 9.76 -18.79 9.23
N GLN A 746 10.85 -18.64 9.98
CA GLN A 746 10.89 -17.99 11.29
C GLN A 746 11.06 -16.45 11.22
N THR A 747 11.23 -15.88 10.02
CA THR A 747 11.28 -14.42 9.87
C THR A 747 9.97 -13.79 10.35
N LEU A 748 10.07 -12.55 10.84
CA LEU A 748 8.92 -11.83 11.41
C LEU A 748 7.75 -11.73 10.44
N SER A 749 8.03 -11.51 9.15
CA SER A 749 7.00 -11.39 8.10
C SER A 749 6.21 -12.69 7.91
N HIS A 750 6.89 -13.85 7.96
CA HIS A 750 6.24 -15.15 7.82
C HIS A 750 5.48 -15.53 9.10
N ARG A 751 6.08 -15.35 10.28
CA ARG A 751 5.40 -15.59 11.57
C ARG A 751 4.17 -14.70 11.75
N ALA A 752 4.25 -13.41 11.46
CA ALA A 752 3.10 -12.51 11.56
C ALA A 752 1.95 -12.92 10.62
N LEU A 753 2.26 -13.44 9.42
CA LEU A 753 1.24 -13.94 8.51
C LEU A 753 0.64 -15.28 8.98
N ALA A 754 1.45 -16.18 9.53
CA ALA A 754 1.03 -17.48 10.03
C ALA A 754 0.17 -17.35 11.31
N GLU A 755 0.68 -16.61 12.30
CA GLU A 755 0.06 -16.48 13.63
C GLU A 755 -1.04 -15.43 13.67
N LYS A 756 -0.86 -14.33 12.92
CA LYS A 756 -1.72 -13.13 12.99
C LYS A 756 -2.31 -12.73 11.63
N GLY A 757 -2.32 -13.65 10.66
CA GLY A 757 -2.77 -13.40 9.29
C GLY A 757 -4.13 -12.67 9.16
N PRO A 758 -5.16 -13.03 9.94
CA PRO A 758 -6.42 -12.29 9.98
C PRO A 758 -6.25 -10.81 10.36
N HIS A 759 -5.44 -10.50 11.39
CA HIS A 759 -5.15 -9.11 11.77
C HIS A 759 -4.28 -8.40 10.74
N VAL A 760 -3.33 -9.08 10.08
CA VAL A 760 -2.54 -8.50 8.98
C VAL A 760 -3.45 -8.12 7.80
N ARG A 761 -4.44 -8.96 7.46
CA ARG A 761 -5.44 -8.64 6.44
C ARG A 761 -6.31 -7.45 6.83
N LEU A 762 -6.73 -7.37 8.10
CA LEU A 762 -7.45 -6.20 8.61
C LEU A 762 -6.63 -4.93 8.51
N PHE A 763 -5.36 -4.97 8.91
CA PHE A 763 -4.47 -3.82 8.83
C PHE A 763 -4.30 -3.33 7.38
N ARG A 764 -4.11 -4.26 6.42
CA ARG A 764 -4.08 -3.95 4.99
C ARG A 764 -5.40 -3.35 4.49
N ALA A 765 -6.53 -3.89 4.92
CA ALA A 765 -7.84 -3.34 4.56
C ALA A 765 -8.02 -1.92 5.11
N ASN A 766 -7.55 -1.65 6.33
CA ASN A 766 -7.60 -0.30 6.90
C ASN A 766 -6.69 0.67 6.13
N MET A 767 -5.49 0.24 5.71
CA MET A 767 -4.59 1.04 4.86
C MET A 767 -5.20 1.36 3.50
N ALA A 768 -5.75 0.36 2.81
CA ALA A 768 -6.40 0.53 1.50
C ALA A 768 -7.64 1.44 1.54
N ARG A 769 -8.22 1.63 2.74
CA ARG A 769 -9.36 2.52 2.98
C ARG A 769 -8.93 3.89 3.48
N ARG A 770 -7.63 4.21 3.54
CA ARG A 770 -7.17 5.54 3.92
C ARG A 770 -7.73 6.57 2.92
N PRO A 771 -8.30 7.69 3.41
CA PRO A 771 -8.64 8.80 2.52
C PRO A 771 -7.40 9.34 1.81
N ASP A 772 -7.59 10.02 0.69
CA ASP A 772 -6.56 10.90 0.14
C ASP A 772 -6.29 12.03 1.17
N LEU A 773 -5.02 12.25 1.51
CA LEU A 773 -4.58 13.24 2.49
C LEU A 773 -3.90 14.46 1.84
N ASN A 774 -3.86 14.51 0.50
CA ASN A 774 -3.22 15.59 -0.27
C ASN A 774 -3.84 16.96 0.02
N SER A 775 -5.12 17.03 0.42
CA SER A 775 -5.79 18.27 0.83
C SER A 775 -5.10 18.92 2.05
N LEU A 776 -4.70 18.12 3.04
CA LEU A 776 -3.96 18.59 4.22
C LEU A 776 -2.60 19.18 3.83
N ARG A 777 -1.88 18.50 2.91
CA ARG A 777 -0.60 19.01 2.37
C ARG A 777 -0.76 20.34 1.65
N ARG A 778 -1.76 20.47 0.79
CA ARG A 778 -2.03 21.72 0.03
C ARG A 778 -2.29 22.92 0.95
N ASP A 779 -2.81 22.68 2.14
CA ASP A 779 -3.03 23.70 3.17
C ASP A 779 -1.87 23.81 4.19
N GLY A 780 -0.75 23.11 3.97
CA GLY A 780 0.43 23.14 4.85
C GLY A 780 0.20 22.50 6.22
N VAL A 781 -0.80 21.62 6.34
CA VAL A 781 -1.17 20.97 7.59
C VAL A 781 -0.48 19.60 7.67
N PRO A 782 0.42 19.37 8.66
CA PRO A 782 1.02 18.06 8.86
C PRO A 782 -0.01 17.04 9.37
N LEU A 783 0.25 15.77 9.15
CA LEU A 783 -0.58 14.70 9.67
C LEU A 783 -0.47 14.62 11.19
N ARG A 784 -1.63 14.61 11.85
CA ARG A 784 -1.79 14.28 13.27
C ARG A 784 -2.01 12.78 13.46
N LEU A 785 -1.87 12.29 14.70
CA LEU A 785 -2.15 10.90 15.08
C LEU A 785 -3.52 10.40 14.60
N SER A 786 -4.53 11.27 14.58
CA SER A 786 -5.87 10.96 14.09
C SER A 786 -5.98 10.64 12.60
N HIS A 787 -4.97 10.97 11.80
CA HIS A 787 -4.91 10.62 10.37
C HIS A 787 -4.18 9.29 10.14
N GLN A 788 -3.65 8.66 11.20
CA GLN A 788 -3.01 7.36 11.10
C GLN A 788 -4.07 6.26 10.98
N VAL A 789 -3.68 5.18 10.30
CA VAL A 789 -4.52 4.01 10.14
C VAL A 789 -4.60 3.27 11.47
N GLN A 790 -5.81 2.89 11.89
CA GLN A 790 -6.01 2.12 13.11
C GLN A 790 -5.30 0.75 13.03
N ILE A 791 -4.51 0.47 14.07
CA ILE A 791 -3.72 -0.76 14.19
C ILE A 791 -4.57 -1.80 14.92
N PRO A 792 -4.85 -2.97 14.32
CA PRO A 792 -5.56 -4.04 14.99
C PRO A 792 -4.84 -4.48 16.28
N VAL A 793 -5.58 -4.71 17.38
CA VAL A 793 -5.04 -5.10 18.71
C VAL A 793 -4.02 -6.24 18.61
N GLY A 794 -4.28 -7.26 17.80
CA GLY A 794 -3.34 -8.38 17.61
C GLY A 794 -1.97 -7.97 17.07
N LEU A 795 -1.87 -6.83 16.39
CA LEU A 795 -0.62 -6.27 15.84
C LEU A 795 -0.06 -5.10 16.65
N ARG A 796 -0.75 -4.66 17.70
CA ARG A 796 -0.22 -3.61 18.59
C ARG A 796 0.91 -4.18 19.44
N PRO A 797 1.89 -3.35 19.83
CA PRO A 797 2.88 -3.69 20.84
C PRO A 797 2.20 -4.11 22.14
N ALA A 798 2.76 -5.12 22.82
CA ALA A 798 2.26 -5.62 24.10
C ALA A 798 2.22 -4.54 25.20
N THR A 799 3.00 -3.46 25.02
CA THR A 799 3.14 -2.32 25.93
C THR A 799 2.61 -1.03 25.30
N THR A 800 1.33 -0.97 24.95
CA THR A 800 0.67 0.31 24.60
C THR A 800 0.39 1.21 25.82
N ARG A 801 0.92 0.88 27.01
CA ARG A 801 1.05 1.79 28.17
C ARG A 801 2.47 2.38 28.27
N LEU A 802 3.00 2.86 27.15
CA LEU A 802 4.19 3.71 27.12
C LEU A 802 3.76 5.08 26.56
N ALA A 803 2.85 5.72 27.28
CA ALA A 803 2.53 7.14 27.18
C ALA A 803 2.68 7.72 28.59
#